data_AF-A0A602Z1T5-F1
#
_entry.id   AF-A0A602Z1T5-F1
#
_cell.length_a   1.000
_cell.length_b   1.000
_cell.length_c   1.000
_cell.angle_alpha   90.00
_cell.angle_beta   90.00
_cell.angle_gamma   90.00
#
_symmetry.space_group_name_H-M   'P 1'
#
loop_
_entity.id
_entity.type
_entity.pdbx_description
1 polymer ?
#
loop_
_entity_poly.entity_id
_entity_poly.type
_entity_poly.pdbx_seq_one_letter_code
_entity_poly.pdbx_strand_id
1 'polypeptide(L)'
;MTQKRTLLKYGILSLALAAPLSACAFDSLTVIGDSLSDTGNNGRWTWDSGQNKLYDEQLAERYGLALSPSSNGGSNYAAGGATATPELNPQDNTADQVRQWLAKTGGKADHNGLYIHWVGGNDLAAAIAQPTMAQQIAGNSATSAAAQVGLLLDAGAGLVVVPNVPDISATPMLLEAVITAGLGAAAPPALKAALDALAEGATPDFASRQQAIRKALLAAAATVSSNPFIQQLLVEQLLAGYEKAAGQASALTDYYNQMEEKGLEQHGGNIARADINGLFKEILANPQAFGLTNTVGMACPPGVSASACSSAMPGFNASQDYLFADHLHPGPQVHTIIAQYIQSIIAAPVQATYLNQSVQSMAQGSRTTLDSRYQQLRQGENPVGSLGMFGGYSGGYQRYDNNEADGNGNHNNLTVGVDYQLNEQVLLGGLIAGSLDKQHPDDNYRYDARGFQAAVFSHLRAGQAWLDGDLHYLSAKFSNIQRSITLGALRRVEEGETNGRLWGARLTSGYDFVMMPWLTTGPMLQYAWDYSHVNGYSEKLNTSTSMRFGDQNAHSQVGSAGWRLDLRHSIIHSWAQINYRRQFGDDTYVANGGLKSTALTFSRDGKAQDKNWVDIAIGADFPLSATVSAFAGLSQTAGLSDGNQTRYNVGFSARF
;
A
#
# COMPACT_ATOMS: atom_id res chain seq x y z
N MET A 1 -25.47 -36.78 58.62
CA MET A 1 -26.32 -36.05 57.65
C MET A 1 -25.76 -34.65 57.48
N THR A 2 -25.14 -34.40 56.34
CA THR A 2 -24.41 -33.18 55.97
C THR A 2 -25.23 -32.46 54.90
N GLN A 3 -25.66 -31.21 55.13
CA GLN A 3 -26.26 -30.37 54.08
C GLN A 3 -25.20 -29.46 53.47
N LYS A 4 -25.08 -29.57 52.14
CA LYS A 4 -24.09 -28.92 51.28
C LYS A 4 -24.54 -27.52 50.86
N ARG A 5 -23.51 -26.67 50.72
CA ARG A 5 -23.40 -25.38 50.04
C ARG A 5 -24.23 -25.25 48.75
N THR A 6 -24.72 -24.05 48.47
CA THR A 6 -25.08 -23.62 47.11
C THR A 6 -24.47 -22.23 46.85
N LEU A 7 -23.52 -22.19 45.93
CA LEU A 7 -22.82 -21.00 45.45
C LEU A 7 -23.69 -20.23 44.44
N LEU A 8 -23.74 -18.91 44.60
CA LEU A 8 -24.24 -17.96 43.60
C LEU A 8 -23.40 -18.07 42.32
N LYS A 9 -24.04 -18.32 41.18
CA LYS A 9 -23.43 -18.22 39.84
C LYS A 9 -23.72 -16.83 39.28
N TYR A 10 -22.68 -16.05 39.03
CA TYR A 10 -22.75 -14.83 38.23
C TYR A 10 -22.93 -15.19 36.76
N GLY A 11 -23.95 -14.61 36.12
CA GLY A 11 -24.21 -14.73 34.69
C GLY A 11 -23.25 -13.85 33.89
N ILE A 12 -22.57 -14.45 32.92
CA ILE A 12 -21.83 -13.75 31.87
C ILE A 12 -22.86 -13.35 30.81
N LEU A 13 -22.99 -12.05 30.57
CA LEU A 13 -23.83 -11.48 29.52
C LEU A 13 -23.07 -11.62 28.19
N SER A 14 -23.41 -12.61 27.37
CA SER A 14 -22.89 -12.77 26.02
C SER A 14 -23.60 -11.80 25.07
N LEU A 15 -22.94 -10.71 24.69
CA LEU A 15 -23.35 -9.88 23.55
C LEU A 15 -23.04 -10.66 22.26
N ALA A 16 -24.08 -10.91 21.45
CA ALA A 16 -23.93 -11.43 20.11
C ALA A 16 -23.26 -10.37 19.22
N LEU A 17 -22.02 -10.66 18.80
CA LEU A 17 -21.29 -9.86 17.82
C LEU A 17 -21.90 -10.09 16.43
N ALA A 18 -22.44 -9.03 15.83
CA ALA A 18 -22.55 -8.95 14.38
C ALA A 18 -21.14 -9.04 13.79
N ALA A 19 -20.93 -9.94 12.84
CA ALA A 19 -19.66 -10.01 12.13
C ALA A 19 -19.43 -8.67 11.39
N PRO A 20 -18.29 -7.98 11.57
CA PRO A 20 -17.98 -6.80 10.78
C PRO A 20 -17.84 -7.21 9.32
N LEU A 21 -18.51 -6.49 8.42
CA LEU A 21 -18.19 -6.51 6.99
C LEU A 21 -16.80 -5.87 6.86
N SER A 22 -15.81 -6.62 6.39
CA SER A 22 -14.51 -6.05 6.00
C SER A 22 -14.75 -5.03 4.89
N ALA A 23 -14.27 -3.79 5.08
CA ALA A 23 -14.27 -2.80 4.02
C ALA A 23 -13.22 -3.21 2.97
N CYS A 24 -13.64 -3.34 1.72
CA CYS A 24 -12.72 -3.60 0.60
C CYS A 24 -11.93 -2.32 0.28
N ALA A 25 -10.68 -2.46 -0.19
CA ALA A 25 -9.83 -1.32 -0.53
C ALA A 25 -10.30 -0.50 -1.75
N PHE A 26 -11.21 -1.09 -2.53
CA PHE A 26 -11.89 -0.52 -3.69
C PHE A 26 -13.30 -1.11 -3.79
N ASP A 27 -14.23 -0.36 -4.37
CA ASP A 27 -15.62 -0.80 -4.56
C ASP A 27 -15.81 -1.56 -5.88
N SER A 28 -14.98 -1.27 -6.88
CA SER A 28 -15.07 -1.85 -8.22
C SER A 28 -13.71 -1.87 -8.94
N LEU A 29 -13.58 -2.72 -9.97
CA LEU A 29 -12.46 -2.73 -10.91
C LEU A 29 -12.96 -2.60 -12.35
N THR A 30 -12.45 -1.63 -13.10
CA THR A 30 -12.66 -1.49 -14.55
C THR A 30 -11.32 -1.56 -15.29
N VAL A 31 -11.28 -2.35 -16.36
CA VAL A 31 -10.05 -2.55 -17.15
C VAL A 31 -10.30 -2.16 -18.60
N ILE A 32 -9.43 -1.33 -19.14
CA ILE A 32 -9.37 -0.88 -20.54
C ILE A 32 -7.99 -1.28 -21.07
N GLY A 33 -7.91 -1.89 -22.24
CA GLY A 33 -6.61 -2.30 -22.77
C GLY A 33 -6.65 -3.32 -23.91
N ASP A 34 -5.56 -4.05 -24.02
CA ASP A 34 -5.31 -5.04 -25.06
C ASP A 34 -5.24 -6.49 -24.54
N SER A 35 -4.57 -7.38 -25.29
CA SER A 35 -4.43 -8.80 -24.96
C SER A 35 -3.74 -9.07 -23.62
N LEU A 36 -2.92 -8.15 -23.10
CA LEU A 36 -2.28 -8.32 -21.78
C LEU A 36 -3.31 -8.32 -20.64
N SER A 37 -4.49 -7.74 -20.87
CA SER A 37 -5.55 -7.57 -19.87
C SER A 37 -6.89 -8.16 -20.32
N ASP A 38 -6.97 -8.84 -21.47
CA ASP A 38 -8.24 -9.37 -21.98
C ASP A 38 -8.62 -10.67 -21.26
N THR A 39 -9.73 -10.61 -20.53
CA THR A 39 -10.24 -11.75 -19.74
C THR A 39 -11.26 -12.62 -20.46
N GLY A 40 -11.45 -12.41 -21.77
CA GLY A 40 -12.26 -13.27 -22.63
C GLY A 40 -13.18 -12.54 -23.61
N ASN A 41 -12.98 -11.26 -23.90
CA ASN A 41 -13.67 -10.58 -25.01
C ASN A 41 -13.22 -11.16 -26.36
N ASN A 42 -11.91 -11.21 -26.60
CA ASN A 42 -11.33 -11.87 -27.78
C ASN A 42 -10.55 -13.13 -27.40
N GLY A 43 -10.12 -13.27 -26.15
CA GLY A 43 -9.36 -14.43 -25.66
C GLY A 43 -8.70 -14.15 -24.31
N ARG A 44 -7.76 -15.01 -23.91
CA ARG A 44 -6.92 -14.85 -22.70
C ARG A 44 -5.50 -15.26 -23.02
N TRP A 45 -4.53 -14.35 -23.02
CA TRP A 45 -3.21 -14.59 -23.61
C TRP A 45 -2.16 -15.12 -22.63
N THR A 46 -2.40 -16.34 -22.15
CA THR A 46 -1.41 -17.18 -21.45
C THR A 46 -1.74 -18.64 -21.71
N TRP A 47 -0.77 -19.56 -21.60
CA TRP A 47 -1.07 -20.99 -21.76
C TRP A 47 -1.92 -21.52 -20.60
N ASP A 48 -2.71 -22.56 -20.88
CA ASP A 48 -3.70 -23.13 -19.96
C ASP A 48 -4.60 -22.04 -19.34
N SER A 49 -5.10 -21.12 -20.16
CA SER A 49 -5.86 -19.93 -19.77
C SER A 49 -7.16 -20.17 -19.00
N GLY A 50 -7.63 -21.42 -18.95
CA GLY A 50 -8.72 -21.85 -18.05
C GLY A 50 -8.27 -22.11 -16.60
N GLN A 51 -6.96 -22.22 -16.35
CA GLN A 51 -6.36 -22.47 -15.04
C GLN A 51 -5.48 -21.30 -14.60
N ASN A 52 -4.73 -20.71 -15.54
CA ASN A 52 -3.85 -19.58 -15.30
C ASN A 52 -4.59 -18.26 -15.50
N LYS A 53 -4.41 -17.34 -14.56
CA LYS A 53 -5.04 -16.02 -14.55
C LYS A 53 -4.08 -14.93 -15.03
N LEU A 54 -4.63 -13.96 -15.75
CA LEU A 54 -3.93 -12.73 -16.09
C LEU A 54 -3.70 -11.86 -14.84
N TYR A 55 -2.88 -10.83 -14.97
CA TYR A 55 -2.45 -10.02 -13.82
C TYR A 55 -3.61 -9.25 -13.17
N ASP A 56 -4.56 -8.78 -13.99
CA ASP A 56 -5.75 -8.03 -13.60
C ASP A 56 -6.79 -8.92 -12.92
N GLU A 57 -6.95 -10.17 -13.39
CA GLU A 57 -7.73 -11.19 -12.67
C GLU A 57 -7.13 -11.47 -11.29
N GLN A 58 -5.80 -11.61 -11.19
CA GLN A 58 -5.12 -11.82 -9.91
C GLN A 58 -5.23 -10.61 -8.96
N LEU A 59 -5.26 -9.39 -9.50
CA LEU A 59 -5.52 -8.18 -8.72
C LEU A 59 -6.97 -8.16 -8.22
N ALA A 60 -7.94 -8.51 -9.07
CA ALA A 60 -9.36 -8.56 -8.72
C ALA A 60 -9.62 -9.51 -7.53
N GLU A 61 -9.29 -10.79 -7.71
CA GLU A 61 -8.46 -11.57 -6.78
C GLU A 61 -8.26 -11.04 -5.36
N ARG A 62 -7.09 -10.43 -5.20
CA ARG A 62 -6.53 -9.97 -3.93
C ARG A 62 -7.40 -8.91 -3.26
N TYR A 63 -8.12 -8.11 -4.05
CA TYR A 63 -9.00 -7.06 -3.56
C TYR A 63 -10.45 -7.53 -3.36
N GLY A 64 -10.78 -8.80 -3.65
CA GLY A 64 -12.14 -9.33 -3.52
C GLY A 64 -13.12 -8.75 -4.54
N LEU A 65 -12.64 -8.30 -5.69
CA LEU A 65 -13.42 -7.63 -6.73
C LEU A 65 -13.88 -8.61 -7.80
N ALA A 66 -15.05 -8.36 -8.38
CA ALA A 66 -15.53 -9.07 -9.55
C ALA A 66 -14.89 -8.51 -10.83
N LEU A 67 -14.35 -9.39 -11.67
CA LEU A 67 -13.85 -9.03 -13.00
C LEU A 67 -14.30 -10.08 -14.01
N SER A 68 -14.97 -9.64 -15.07
CA SER A 68 -15.42 -10.47 -16.18
C SER A 68 -15.43 -9.67 -17.48
N PRO A 69 -15.36 -10.31 -18.65
CA PRO A 69 -15.35 -9.62 -19.93
C PRO A 69 -16.64 -8.83 -20.18
N SER A 70 -16.51 -7.65 -20.78
CA SER A 70 -17.60 -6.71 -21.07
C SER A 70 -18.63 -7.29 -22.04
N SER A 71 -18.22 -8.18 -22.94
CA SER A 71 -19.09 -8.98 -23.81
C SER A 71 -20.10 -9.84 -23.04
N ASN A 72 -19.79 -10.22 -21.79
CA ASN A 72 -20.68 -10.92 -20.87
C ASN A 72 -21.29 -9.98 -19.81
N GLY A 73 -21.26 -8.67 -20.04
CA GLY A 73 -21.80 -7.66 -19.14
C GLY A 73 -20.85 -7.20 -18.04
N GLY A 74 -19.62 -7.70 -18.00
CA GLY A 74 -18.60 -7.36 -17.00
C GLY A 74 -17.98 -5.96 -17.16
N SER A 75 -16.90 -5.73 -16.41
CA SER A 75 -16.17 -4.46 -16.32
C SER A 75 -14.78 -4.49 -16.95
N ASN A 76 -14.39 -5.61 -17.56
CA ASN A 76 -13.18 -5.69 -18.36
C ASN A 76 -13.50 -5.49 -19.84
N TYR A 77 -13.13 -4.35 -20.39
CA TYR A 77 -13.32 -3.98 -21.79
C TYR A 77 -12.10 -4.28 -22.66
N ALA A 78 -10.99 -4.73 -22.06
CA ALA A 78 -9.78 -5.03 -22.80
C ALA A 78 -10.04 -6.13 -23.83
N ALA A 79 -9.48 -5.95 -25.03
CA ALA A 79 -9.72 -6.82 -26.16
C ALA A 79 -8.40 -7.11 -26.87
N GLY A 80 -8.10 -8.39 -27.11
CA GLY A 80 -6.88 -8.77 -27.79
C GLY A 80 -6.74 -8.13 -29.18
N GLY A 81 -5.56 -7.58 -29.45
CA GLY A 81 -5.27 -6.82 -30.67
C GLY A 81 -5.67 -5.34 -30.61
N ALA A 82 -6.21 -4.86 -29.49
CA ALA A 82 -6.59 -3.46 -29.36
C ALA A 82 -5.40 -2.50 -29.48
N THR A 83 -5.60 -1.43 -30.24
CA THR A 83 -4.68 -0.28 -30.33
C THR A 83 -5.25 0.92 -29.56
N ALA A 84 -4.42 1.94 -29.30
CA ALA A 84 -4.89 3.14 -28.62
C ALA A 84 -5.90 3.94 -29.46
N THR A 85 -5.90 3.74 -30.78
CA THR A 85 -6.67 4.55 -31.75
C THR A 85 -7.44 3.65 -32.72
N PRO A 86 -8.66 4.06 -33.14
CA PRO A 86 -9.46 3.31 -34.13
C PRO A 86 -8.85 3.33 -35.53
N GLU A 87 -7.96 4.27 -35.84
CA GLU A 87 -7.30 4.35 -37.15
C GLU A 87 -6.37 3.15 -37.41
N LEU A 88 -5.75 2.60 -36.37
CA LEU A 88 -4.89 1.43 -36.48
C LEU A 88 -5.68 0.12 -36.43
N ASN A 89 -6.70 0.05 -35.57
CA ASN A 89 -7.61 -1.07 -35.48
C ASN A 89 -9.06 -0.60 -35.22
N PRO A 90 -9.89 -0.51 -36.28
CA PRO A 90 -11.28 -0.06 -36.14
C PRO A 90 -12.20 -1.02 -35.39
N GLN A 91 -11.80 -2.30 -35.22
CA GLN A 91 -12.61 -3.30 -34.54
C GLN A 91 -12.33 -3.30 -33.04
N ASP A 92 -11.06 -3.27 -32.67
CA ASP A 92 -10.61 -3.29 -31.28
C ASP A 92 -9.70 -2.10 -31.00
N ASN A 93 -10.17 -1.14 -30.21
CA ASN A 93 -9.34 -0.02 -29.76
C ASN A 93 -9.82 0.54 -28.42
N THR A 94 -8.90 1.09 -27.64
CA THR A 94 -9.22 1.57 -26.28
C THR A 94 -10.04 2.86 -26.28
N ALA A 95 -9.98 3.67 -27.34
CA ALA A 95 -10.82 4.87 -27.46
C ALA A 95 -12.32 4.51 -27.52
N ASP A 96 -12.67 3.46 -28.26
CA ASP A 96 -14.03 2.93 -28.32
C ASP A 96 -14.40 2.21 -27.03
N GLN A 97 -13.49 1.46 -26.41
CA GLN A 97 -13.72 0.83 -25.10
C GLN A 97 -14.09 1.88 -24.03
N VAL A 98 -13.34 2.99 -23.93
CA VAL A 98 -13.65 4.09 -22.99
C VAL A 98 -15.01 4.72 -23.32
N ARG A 99 -15.32 4.94 -24.60
CA ARG A 99 -16.63 5.49 -25.00
C ARG A 99 -17.79 4.56 -24.62
N GLN A 100 -17.62 3.26 -24.82
CA GLN A 100 -18.62 2.26 -24.45
C GLN A 100 -18.81 2.19 -22.93
N TRP A 101 -17.72 2.21 -22.17
CA TRP A 101 -17.77 2.25 -20.71
C TRP A 101 -18.51 3.51 -20.20
N LEU A 102 -18.14 4.70 -20.68
CA LEU A 102 -18.81 5.95 -20.33
C LEU A 102 -20.30 5.92 -20.66
N ALA A 103 -20.67 5.37 -21.82
CA ALA A 103 -22.08 5.23 -22.19
C ALA A 103 -22.84 4.31 -21.23
N LYS A 104 -22.22 3.20 -20.79
CA LYS A 104 -22.81 2.24 -19.85
C LYS A 104 -22.96 2.81 -18.43
N THR A 105 -22.05 3.69 -18.01
CA THR A 105 -22.06 4.27 -16.66
C THR A 105 -22.74 5.64 -16.57
N GLY A 106 -23.34 6.12 -17.67
CA GLY A 106 -23.98 7.44 -17.71
C GLY A 106 -22.97 8.59 -17.56
N GLY A 107 -21.73 8.38 -18.02
CA GLY A 107 -20.65 9.35 -17.98
C GLY A 107 -20.02 9.56 -16.60
N LYS A 108 -20.22 8.62 -15.67
CA LYS A 108 -19.70 8.72 -14.31
C LYS A 108 -18.88 7.49 -13.95
N ALA A 109 -17.76 7.72 -13.30
CA ALA A 109 -16.96 6.69 -12.68
C ALA A 109 -17.37 6.49 -11.22
N ASP A 110 -16.88 5.41 -10.64
CA ASP A 110 -16.90 5.17 -9.21
C ASP A 110 -15.66 5.83 -8.58
N HIS A 111 -15.88 6.78 -7.67
CA HIS A 111 -14.82 7.48 -6.95
C HIS A 111 -14.00 6.57 -6.03
N ASN A 112 -14.52 5.41 -5.66
CA ASN A 112 -13.80 4.38 -4.89
C ASN A 112 -13.34 3.22 -5.78
N GLY A 113 -13.49 3.35 -7.11
CA GLY A 113 -13.12 2.32 -8.07
C GLY A 113 -11.63 2.32 -8.42
N LEU A 114 -11.11 1.13 -8.68
CA LEU A 114 -9.82 0.89 -9.33
C LEU A 114 -10.01 0.82 -10.85
N TYR A 115 -9.18 1.54 -11.58
CA TYR A 115 -9.18 1.57 -13.04
C TYR A 115 -7.81 1.17 -13.55
N ILE A 116 -7.76 0.37 -14.61
CA ILE A 116 -6.52 0.04 -15.30
C ILE A 116 -6.67 0.43 -16.77
N HIS A 117 -5.70 1.19 -17.29
CA HIS A 117 -5.59 1.49 -18.71
C HIS A 117 -4.20 1.08 -19.17
N TRP A 118 -4.13 0.04 -20.01
CA TRP A 118 -2.85 -0.46 -20.53
C TRP A 118 -2.95 -0.81 -22.01
N VAL A 119 -2.24 -0.04 -22.84
CA VAL A 119 -2.21 -0.18 -24.29
C VAL A 119 -0.89 0.34 -24.86
N GLY A 120 -0.52 -0.14 -26.04
CA GLY A 120 0.58 0.42 -26.84
C GLY A 120 1.44 -0.65 -27.53
N GLY A 121 1.39 -1.90 -27.09
CA GLY A 121 2.14 -3.00 -27.71
C GLY A 121 1.75 -3.19 -29.19
N ASN A 122 0.45 -3.24 -29.47
CA ASN A 122 -0.07 -3.36 -30.84
C ASN A 122 0.22 -2.11 -31.68
N ASP A 123 0.16 -0.91 -31.09
CA ASP A 123 0.50 0.35 -31.76
C ASP A 123 1.96 0.38 -32.21
N LEU A 124 2.87 -0.05 -31.34
CA LEU A 124 4.29 -0.15 -31.65
C LEU A 124 4.57 -1.23 -32.71
N ALA A 125 3.87 -2.37 -32.67
CA ALA A 125 3.95 -3.38 -33.71
C ALA A 125 3.50 -2.83 -35.08
N ALA A 126 2.39 -2.09 -35.12
CA ALA A 126 1.92 -1.41 -36.32
C ALA A 126 2.91 -0.34 -36.83
N ALA A 127 3.53 0.39 -35.90
CA ALA A 127 4.53 1.40 -36.21
C ALA A 127 5.82 0.79 -36.80
N ILE A 128 6.28 -0.36 -36.28
CA ILE A 128 7.43 -1.09 -36.84
C ILE A 128 7.15 -1.58 -38.27
N ALA A 129 5.93 -2.03 -38.55
CA ALA A 129 5.53 -2.41 -39.89
C ALA A 129 5.51 -1.24 -40.89
N GLN A 130 5.52 0.01 -40.41
CA GLN A 130 5.50 1.23 -41.23
C GLN A 130 6.63 2.20 -40.84
N PRO A 131 7.90 1.91 -41.17
CA PRO A 131 9.07 2.66 -40.66
C PRO A 131 9.06 4.16 -40.94
N THR A 132 8.46 4.60 -42.04
CA THR A 132 8.35 6.03 -42.41
C THR A 132 7.36 6.80 -41.53
N MET A 133 6.36 6.12 -40.97
CA MET A 133 5.31 6.68 -40.12
C MET A 133 5.46 6.29 -38.65
N ALA A 134 6.46 5.46 -38.31
CA ALA A 134 6.59 4.83 -37.01
C ALA A 134 6.48 5.82 -35.83
N GLN A 135 7.25 6.92 -35.88
CA GLN A 135 7.23 7.93 -34.83
C GLN A 135 5.90 8.68 -34.75
N GLN A 136 5.25 8.94 -35.88
CA GLN A 136 3.93 9.58 -35.91
C GLN A 136 2.87 8.65 -35.30
N ILE A 137 2.88 7.36 -35.67
CA ILE A 137 1.96 6.35 -35.14
C ILE A 137 2.14 6.25 -33.61
N ALA A 138 3.37 6.02 -33.15
CA ALA A 138 3.67 5.90 -31.72
C ALA A 138 3.29 7.17 -30.94
N GLY A 139 3.59 8.36 -31.46
CA GLY A 139 3.27 9.62 -30.80
C GLY A 139 1.77 9.90 -30.72
N ASN A 140 1.03 9.64 -31.80
CA ASN A 140 -0.42 9.80 -31.83
C ASN A 140 -1.12 8.83 -30.87
N SER A 141 -0.70 7.57 -30.87
CA SER A 141 -1.24 6.55 -29.99
C SER A 141 -0.97 6.85 -28.52
N ALA A 142 0.27 7.21 -28.16
CA ALA A 142 0.64 7.59 -26.80
C ALA A 142 -0.16 8.80 -26.29
N THR A 143 -0.34 9.80 -27.14
CA THR A 143 -1.15 11.00 -26.82
C THR A 143 -2.63 10.63 -26.63
N SER A 144 -3.17 9.74 -27.47
CA SER A 144 -4.53 9.24 -27.35
C SER A 144 -4.75 8.43 -26.07
N ALA A 145 -3.81 7.55 -25.71
CA ALA A 145 -3.87 6.75 -24.48
C ALA A 145 -3.89 7.66 -23.23
N ALA A 146 -3.00 8.65 -23.17
CA ALA A 146 -3.01 9.63 -22.08
C ALA A 146 -4.32 10.44 -22.00
N ALA A 147 -4.86 10.86 -23.15
CA ALA A 147 -6.15 11.57 -23.19
C ALA A 147 -7.31 10.70 -22.70
N GLN A 148 -7.30 9.40 -23.00
CA GLN A 148 -8.29 8.45 -22.52
C GLN A 148 -8.23 8.25 -20.99
N VAL A 149 -7.03 8.23 -20.41
CA VAL A 149 -6.87 8.25 -18.94
C VAL A 149 -7.48 9.53 -18.36
N GLY A 150 -7.26 10.68 -19.01
CA GLY A 150 -7.93 11.93 -18.65
C GLY A 150 -9.45 11.81 -18.63
N LEU A 151 -10.05 11.16 -19.62
CA LEU A 151 -11.51 10.93 -19.65
C LEU A 151 -12.02 10.06 -18.48
N LEU A 152 -11.24 9.09 -18.01
CA LEU A 152 -11.59 8.30 -16.82
C LEU A 152 -11.60 9.20 -15.58
N LEU A 153 -10.55 10.03 -15.42
CA LEU A 153 -10.40 10.95 -14.29
C LEU A 153 -11.48 12.04 -14.30
N ASP A 154 -11.78 12.63 -15.45
CA ASP A 154 -12.85 13.62 -15.64
C ASP A 154 -14.24 13.05 -15.31
N ALA A 155 -14.44 11.75 -15.52
CA ALA A 155 -15.65 11.05 -15.11
C ALA A 155 -15.71 10.77 -13.60
N GLY A 156 -14.63 11.05 -12.85
CA GLY A 156 -14.52 10.90 -11.40
C GLY A 156 -13.87 9.60 -10.94
N ALA A 157 -13.02 8.96 -11.76
CA ALA A 157 -12.37 7.70 -11.41
C ALA A 157 -11.51 7.85 -10.14
N GLY A 158 -11.64 6.89 -9.23
CA GLY A 158 -10.91 6.88 -7.96
C GLY A 158 -9.39 6.80 -8.14
N LEU A 159 -8.87 5.67 -8.61
CA LEU A 159 -7.45 5.48 -8.94
C LEU A 159 -7.31 4.89 -10.34
N VAL A 160 -6.48 5.51 -11.19
CA VAL A 160 -6.14 4.94 -12.51
C VAL A 160 -4.69 4.45 -12.51
N VAL A 161 -4.51 3.14 -12.65
CA VAL A 161 -3.22 2.48 -12.88
C VAL A 161 -2.92 2.51 -14.38
N VAL A 162 -1.76 3.05 -14.74
CA VAL A 162 -1.33 3.16 -16.13
C VAL A 162 0.05 2.53 -16.27
N PRO A 163 0.14 1.24 -16.61
CA PRO A 163 1.43 0.59 -16.83
C PRO A 163 2.08 1.09 -18.12
N ASN A 164 3.39 1.31 -18.11
CA ASN A 164 4.12 1.68 -19.32
C ASN A 164 4.37 0.45 -20.20
N VAL A 165 4.67 0.68 -21.48
CA VAL A 165 4.86 -0.40 -22.45
C VAL A 165 6.25 -1.02 -22.23
N PRO A 166 6.35 -2.35 -22.02
CA PRO A 166 7.64 -3.03 -21.92
C PRO A 166 8.39 -2.98 -23.26
N ASP A 167 9.72 -2.98 -23.21
CA ASP A 167 10.57 -2.93 -24.41
C ASP A 167 10.30 -4.10 -25.37
N ILE A 168 9.57 -3.82 -26.44
CA ILE A 168 9.16 -4.84 -27.41
C ILE A 168 10.36 -5.39 -28.21
N SER A 169 11.54 -4.75 -28.13
CA SER A 169 12.75 -5.24 -28.81
C SER A 169 13.24 -6.58 -28.26
N ALA A 170 12.82 -6.95 -27.05
CA ALA A 170 13.24 -8.20 -26.41
C ALA A 170 12.25 -9.36 -26.62
N THR A 171 11.18 -9.14 -27.37
CA THR A 171 10.17 -10.17 -27.67
C THR A 171 10.69 -11.17 -28.70
N PRO A 172 10.27 -12.45 -28.64
CA PRO A 172 10.60 -13.42 -29.69
C PRO A 172 10.15 -12.96 -31.07
N MET A 173 9.02 -12.26 -31.18
CA MET A 173 8.46 -11.71 -32.42
C MET A 173 9.50 -10.96 -33.27
N LEU A 174 10.40 -10.19 -32.64
CA LEU A 174 11.42 -9.43 -33.37
C LEU A 174 12.36 -10.36 -34.16
N LEU A 175 12.79 -11.46 -33.53
CA LEU A 175 13.65 -12.45 -34.17
C LEU A 175 12.91 -13.15 -35.32
N GLU A 176 11.62 -13.47 -35.12
CA GLU A 176 10.78 -14.06 -36.17
C GLU A 176 10.69 -13.13 -37.39
N ALA A 177 10.47 -11.83 -37.15
CA ALA A 177 10.38 -10.81 -38.20
C ALA A 177 11.70 -10.67 -38.97
N VAL A 178 12.84 -10.67 -38.27
CA VAL A 178 14.18 -10.57 -38.89
C VAL A 178 14.50 -11.79 -39.75
N ILE A 179 14.22 -13.00 -39.26
CA ILE A 179 14.43 -14.23 -40.04
C ILE A 179 13.52 -14.25 -41.27
N THR A 180 12.25 -13.86 -41.10
CA THR A 180 11.27 -13.80 -42.20
C THR A 180 11.70 -12.81 -43.27
N ALA A 181 12.08 -11.59 -42.89
CA ALA A 181 12.52 -10.56 -43.81
C ALA A 181 13.86 -10.90 -44.47
N GLY A 182 14.81 -11.49 -43.72
CA GLY A 182 16.15 -11.78 -44.19
C GLY A 182 16.25 -12.99 -45.13
N LEU A 183 15.40 -14.00 -44.93
CA LEU A 183 15.47 -15.27 -45.67
C LEU A 183 14.33 -15.49 -46.67
N GLY A 184 13.27 -14.66 -46.63
CA GLY A 184 12.15 -14.72 -47.57
C GLY A 184 11.51 -16.12 -47.63
N ALA A 185 11.47 -16.72 -48.82
CA ALA A 185 10.85 -18.04 -49.01
C ALA A 185 11.51 -19.18 -48.21
N ALA A 186 12.76 -19.02 -47.78
CA ALA A 186 13.46 -20.00 -46.96
C ALA A 186 13.15 -19.87 -45.45
N ALA A 187 12.40 -18.84 -45.05
CA ALA A 187 12.13 -18.54 -43.64
C ALA A 187 11.37 -19.64 -42.87
N PRO A 188 10.35 -20.35 -43.41
CA PRO A 188 9.57 -21.28 -42.59
C PRO A 188 10.39 -22.41 -41.90
N PRO A 189 11.24 -23.19 -42.59
CA PRO A 189 12.09 -24.18 -41.91
C PRO A 189 13.17 -23.52 -41.02
N ALA A 190 13.69 -22.36 -41.44
CA ALA A 190 14.70 -21.62 -40.69
C ALA A 190 14.16 -21.08 -39.35
N LEU A 191 12.92 -20.60 -39.35
CA LEU A 191 12.22 -20.09 -38.17
C LEU A 191 11.98 -21.21 -37.16
N LYS A 192 11.52 -22.38 -37.63
CA LYS A 192 11.34 -23.55 -36.77
C LYS A 192 12.67 -23.95 -36.11
N ALA A 193 13.75 -24.04 -36.87
CA ALA A 193 15.07 -24.37 -36.33
C ALA A 193 15.60 -23.32 -35.33
N ALA A 194 15.37 -22.04 -35.59
CA ALA A 194 15.74 -20.96 -34.67
C ALA A 194 14.99 -21.06 -33.35
N LEU A 195 13.66 -21.22 -33.39
CA LEU A 195 12.81 -21.27 -32.20
C LEU A 195 13.10 -22.52 -31.36
N ASP A 196 13.37 -23.66 -32.00
CA ASP A 196 13.83 -24.87 -31.30
C ASP A 196 15.16 -24.62 -30.58
N ALA A 197 16.11 -23.93 -31.21
CA ALA A 197 17.39 -23.59 -30.59
C ALA A 197 17.26 -22.60 -29.41
N LEU A 198 16.29 -21.67 -29.43
CA LEU A 198 16.02 -20.77 -28.30
C LEU A 198 15.45 -21.52 -27.09
N ALA A 199 14.78 -22.64 -27.32
CA ALA A 199 14.17 -23.47 -26.31
C ALA A 199 15.17 -24.38 -25.56
N GLU A 200 16.38 -24.60 -26.11
CA GLU A 200 17.34 -25.60 -25.60
C GLU A 200 18.09 -25.23 -24.32
N GLY A 201 18.09 -23.96 -23.89
CA GLY A 201 18.96 -23.53 -22.79
C GLY A 201 18.40 -22.38 -21.95
N ALA A 202 18.95 -22.24 -20.76
CA ALA A 202 18.67 -21.11 -19.88
C ALA A 202 19.42 -19.84 -20.35
N THR A 203 18.85 -18.68 -20.03
CA THR A 203 19.43 -17.35 -20.27
C THR A 203 19.53 -16.60 -18.94
N PRO A 204 20.45 -16.97 -18.04
CA PRO A 204 20.56 -16.37 -16.70
C PRO A 204 21.00 -14.89 -16.68
N ASP A 205 21.44 -14.34 -17.82
CA ASP A 205 21.90 -12.97 -17.95
C ASP A 205 21.82 -12.47 -19.41
N PHE A 206 22.21 -11.22 -19.63
CA PHE A 206 22.21 -10.63 -20.97
C PHE A 206 23.17 -11.35 -21.95
N ALA A 207 24.34 -11.80 -21.48
CA ALA A 207 25.35 -12.41 -22.34
C ALA A 207 24.90 -13.77 -22.89
N SER A 208 24.35 -14.61 -22.02
CA SER A 208 23.74 -15.90 -22.38
C SER A 208 22.53 -15.73 -23.28
N ARG A 209 21.71 -14.69 -23.06
CA ARG A 209 20.60 -14.33 -23.97
C ARG A 209 21.11 -14.00 -25.39
N GLN A 210 22.17 -13.19 -25.51
CA GLN A 210 22.79 -12.88 -26.82
C GLN A 210 23.39 -14.12 -27.49
N GLN A 211 24.02 -15.00 -26.70
CA GLN A 211 24.54 -16.26 -27.21
C GLN A 211 23.42 -17.18 -27.74
N ALA A 212 22.28 -17.24 -27.04
CA ALA A 212 21.11 -18.00 -27.48
C ALA A 212 20.56 -17.47 -28.82
N ILE A 213 20.47 -16.14 -28.99
CA ILE A 213 20.07 -15.52 -30.27
C ILE A 213 21.04 -15.91 -31.39
N ARG A 214 22.35 -15.79 -31.16
CA ARG A 214 23.36 -16.16 -32.17
C ARG A 214 23.27 -17.64 -32.55
N LYS A 215 23.03 -18.52 -31.57
CA LYS A 215 22.82 -19.96 -31.80
C LYS A 215 21.56 -20.22 -32.63
N ALA A 216 20.47 -19.51 -32.33
CA ALA A 216 19.23 -19.62 -33.10
C ALA A 216 19.40 -19.15 -34.55
N LEU A 217 20.12 -18.05 -34.79
CA LEU A 217 20.45 -17.60 -36.14
C LEU A 217 21.35 -18.57 -36.89
N LEU A 218 22.27 -19.25 -36.20
CA LEU A 218 23.09 -20.30 -36.79
C LEU A 218 22.25 -21.52 -37.19
N ALA A 219 21.31 -21.93 -36.33
CA ALA A 219 20.36 -23.01 -36.64
C ALA A 219 19.48 -22.65 -37.85
N ALA A 220 19.00 -21.41 -37.93
CA ALA A 220 18.30 -20.88 -39.10
C ALA A 220 19.15 -20.97 -40.38
N ALA A 221 20.38 -20.45 -40.33
CA ALA A 221 21.30 -20.45 -41.47
C ALA A 221 21.65 -21.87 -41.96
N ALA A 222 21.74 -22.83 -41.04
CA ALA A 222 22.01 -24.23 -41.36
C ALA A 222 20.90 -24.90 -42.18
N THR A 223 19.66 -24.39 -42.11
CA THR A 223 18.56 -24.86 -42.97
C THR A 223 18.67 -24.35 -44.41
N VAL A 224 19.41 -23.26 -44.63
CA VAL A 224 19.58 -22.61 -45.94
C VAL A 224 20.80 -23.16 -46.68
N SER A 225 21.89 -23.45 -45.97
CA SER A 225 23.14 -23.95 -46.57
C SER A 225 23.91 -24.86 -45.62
N SER A 226 24.52 -25.91 -46.16
CA SER A 226 25.46 -26.78 -45.43
C SER A 226 26.91 -26.26 -45.44
N ASN A 227 27.20 -25.18 -46.18
CA ASN A 227 28.54 -24.61 -46.25
C ASN A 227 28.80 -23.67 -45.05
N PRO A 228 29.80 -23.96 -44.19
CA PRO A 228 30.07 -23.16 -42.99
C PRO A 228 30.34 -21.67 -43.27
N PHE A 229 30.97 -21.34 -44.41
CA PHE A 229 31.22 -19.96 -44.79
C PHE A 229 29.93 -19.21 -45.14
N ILE A 230 29.01 -19.86 -45.86
CA ILE A 230 27.71 -19.27 -46.19
C ILE A 230 26.86 -19.13 -44.92
N GLN A 231 26.89 -20.13 -44.03
CA GLN A 231 26.20 -20.03 -42.74
C GLN A 231 26.68 -18.84 -41.92
N GLN A 232 27.99 -18.63 -41.83
CA GLN A 232 28.56 -17.51 -41.09
C GLN A 232 28.14 -16.16 -41.68
N LEU A 233 28.17 -16.01 -43.01
CA LEU A 233 27.71 -14.79 -43.68
C LEU A 233 26.22 -14.51 -43.41
N LEU A 234 25.38 -15.55 -43.45
CA LEU A 234 23.95 -15.41 -43.14
C LEU A 234 23.74 -15.02 -41.68
N VAL A 235 24.47 -15.62 -40.74
CA VAL A 235 24.41 -15.27 -39.32
C VAL A 235 24.81 -13.82 -39.09
N GLU A 236 25.92 -13.36 -39.69
CA GLU A 236 26.37 -11.97 -39.56
C GLU A 236 25.34 -10.98 -40.14
N GLN A 237 24.75 -11.30 -41.30
CA GLN A 237 23.71 -10.48 -41.91
C GLN A 237 22.43 -10.42 -41.05
N LEU A 238 21.95 -11.56 -40.57
CA LEU A 238 20.75 -11.64 -39.74
C LEU A 238 20.95 -10.99 -38.38
N LEU A 239 22.14 -11.15 -37.77
CA LEU A 239 22.47 -10.54 -36.48
C LEU A 239 22.53 -9.01 -36.60
N ALA A 240 23.17 -8.48 -37.64
CA ALA A 240 23.17 -7.04 -37.91
C ALA A 240 21.74 -6.49 -38.16
N GLY A 241 20.91 -7.27 -38.86
CA GLY A 241 19.48 -6.96 -39.03
C GLY A 241 18.72 -6.94 -37.71
N TYR A 242 18.95 -7.93 -36.85
CA TYR A 242 18.35 -8.04 -35.52
C TYR A 242 18.76 -6.89 -34.61
N GLU A 243 20.05 -6.57 -34.51
CA GLU A 243 20.55 -5.46 -33.67
C GLU A 243 19.97 -4.11 -34.12
N LYS A 244 19.91 -3.88 -35.43
CA LYS A 244 19.29 -2.65 -35.99
C LYS A 244 17.80 -2.59 -35.65
N ALA A 245 17.06 -3.67 -35.89
CA ALA A 245 15.63 -3.71 -35.63
C ALA A 245 15.33 -3.58 -34.12
N ALA A 246 16.16 -4.19 -33.28
CA ALA A 246 16.05 -4.09 -31.83
C ALA A 246 16.28 -2.65 -31.35
N GLY A 247 17.33 -1.98 -31.84
CA GLY A 247 17.59 -0.58 -31.51
C GLY A 247 16.45 0.35 -31.93
N GLN A 248 15.84 0.12 -33.09
CA GLN A 248 14.69 0.90 -33.56
C GLN A 248 13.43 0.65 -32.70
N ALA A 249 13.14 -0.61 -32.39
CA ALA A 249 11.99 -1.00 -31.58
C ALA A 249 12.10 -0.46 -30.14
N SER A 250 13.29 -0.53 -29.54
CA SER A 250 13.56 -0.02 -28.20
C SER A 250 13.42 1.50 -28.14
N ALA A 251 14.01 2.22 -29.11
CA ALA A 251 13.87 3.68 -29.21
C ALA A 251 12.42 4.12 -29.39
N LEU A 252 11.63 3.35 -30.14
CA LEU A 252 10.22 3.65 -30.36
C LEU A 252 9.37 3.39 -29.10
N THR A 253 9.68 2.34 -28.34
CA THR A 253 9.05 2.06 -27.05
C THR A 253 9.32 3.18 -26.05
N ASP A 254 10.59 3.60 -25.94
CA ASP A 254 10.96 4.72 -25.07
C ASP A 254 10.27 6.02 -25.51
N TYR A 255 10.14 6.27 -26.82
CA TYR A 255 9.41 7.42 -27.35
C TYR A 255 7.92 7.38 -27.00
N TYR A 256 7.25 6.25 -27.19
CA TYR A 256 5.84 6.07 -26.80
C TYR A 256 5.64 6.36 -25.32
N ASN A 257 6.42 5.70 -24.46
CA ASN A 257 6.30 5.84 -23.01
C ASN A 257 6.54 7.29 -22.54
N GLN A 258 7.49 8.00 -23.14
CA GLN A 258 7.75 9.42 -22.84
C GLN A 258 6.62 10.34 -23.30
N MET A 259 5.98 10.05 -24.43
CA MET A 259 4.87 10.88 -24.94
C MET A 259 3.60 10.66 -24.10
N GLU A 260 3.33 9.42 -23.71
CA GLU A 260 2.23 9.10 -22.80
C GLU A 260 2.45 9.75 -21.43
N GLU A 261 3.66 9.61 -20.86
CA GLU A 261 4.04 10.24 -19.60
C GLU A 261 3.77 11.76 -19.60
N LYS A 262 4.22 12.46 -20.65
CA LYS A 262 3.98 13.91 -20.78
C LYS A 262 2.49 14.26 -20.83
N GLY A 263 1.68 13.44 -21.52
CA GLY A 263 0.24 13.66 -21.57
C GLY A 263 -0.42 13.46 -20.20
N LEU A 264 -0.02 12.41 -19.47
CA LEU A 264 -0.50 12.13 -18.12
C LEU A 264 -0.10 13.24 -17.14
N GLU A 265 1.15 13.70 -17.19
CA GLU A 265 1.66 14.79 -16.34
C GLU A 265 0.94 16.12 -16.60
N GLN A 266 0.58 16.41 -17.86
CA GLN A 266 -0.17 17.61 -18.22
C GLN A 266 -1.59 17.62 -17.66
N HIS A 267 -2.24 16.45 -17.62
CA HIS A 267 -3.57 16.33 -17.05
C HIS A 267 -3.54 16.33 -15.51
N GLY A 268 -2.62 15.55 -14.92
CA GLY A 268 -2.61 15.27 -13.49
C GLY A 268 -3.80 14.41 -13.05
N GLY A 269 -4.01 14.30 -11.73
CA GLY A 269 -5.05 13.46 -11.14
C GLY A 269 -4.46 12.25 -10.41
N ASN A 270 -5.35 11.33 -10.00
CA ASN A 270 -4.96 10.20 -9.16
C ASN A 270 -4.42 9.03 -10.01
N ILE A 271 -3.16 9.13 -10.44
CA ILE A 271 -2.55 8.24 -11.42
C ILE A 271 -1.40 7.43 -10.79
N ALA A 272 -1.55 6.11 -10.76
CA ALA A 272 -0.48 5.18 -10.44
C ALA A 272 0.24 4.73 -11.73
N ARG A 273 1.28 5.46 -12.13
CA ARG A 273 2.15 5.08 -13.25
C ARG A 273 3.03 3.89 -12.83
N ALA A 274 2.83 2.72 -13.44
CA ALA A 274 3.62 1.52 -13.15
C ALA A 274 4.75 1.35 -14.17
N ASP A 275 6.00 1.25 -13.71
CA ASP A 275 7.19 1.13 -14.55
C ASP A 275 7.48 -0.34 -14.92
N ILE A 276 6.57 -0.93 -15.69
CA ILE A 276 6.69 -2.29 -16.21
C ILE A 276 7.93 -2.45 -17.10
N ASN A 277 8.30 -1.44 -17.89
CA ASN A 277 9.50 -1.45 -18.71
C ASN A 277 10.78 -1.51 -17.86
N GLY A 278 10.85 -0.73 -16.77
CA GLY A 278 11.92 -0.82 -15.79
C GLY A 278 12.01 -2.19 -15.14
N LEU A 279 10.88 -2.74 -14.68
CA LEU A 279 10.81 -4.09 -14.11
C LEU A 279 11.22 -5.17 -15.13
N PHE A 280 10.79 -5.02 -16.38
CA PHE A 280 11.14 -5.93 -17.48
C PHE A 280 12.64 -5.92 -17.76
N LYS A 281 13.27 -4.74 -17.77
CA LYS A 281 14.73 -4.61 -17.90
C LYS A 281 15.47 -5.26 -16.71
N GLU A 282 14.93 -5.17 -15.49
CA GLU A 282 15.47 -5.89 -14.32
C GLU A 282 15.35 -7.41 -14.46
N ILE A 283 14.21 -7.91 -14.96
CA ILE A 283 14.02 -9.32 -15.25
C ILE A 283 15.06 -9.80 -16.27
N LEU A 284 15.24 -9.09 -17.39
CA LEU A 284 16.22 -9.47 -18.41
C LEU A 284 17.66 -9.48 -17.87
N ALA A 285 17.98 -8.61 -16.92
CA ALA A 285 19.31 -8.52 -16.30
C ALA A 285 19.59 -9.67 -15.32
N ASN A 286 18.58 -10.17 -14.60
CA ASN A 286 18.72 -11.27 -13.64
C ASN A 286 17.44 -12.12 -13.54
N PRO A 287 17.14 -12.97 -14.55
CA PRO A 287 15.87 -13.70 -14.61
C PRO A 287 15.68 -14.68 -13.47
N GLN A 288 16.76 -15.33 -13.03
CA GLN A 288 16.72 -16.34 -11.96
C GLN A 288 16.26 -15.75 -10.63
N ALA A 289 16.56 -14.48 -10.34
CA ALA A 289 16.07 -13.83 -9.14
C ALA A 289 14.54 -13.77 -9.09
N PHE A 290 13.88 -13.64 -10.24
CA PHE A 290 12.42 -13.63 -10.37
C PHE A 290 11.83 -15.04 -10.53
N GLY A 291 12.69 -16.06 -10.62
CA GLY A 291 12.33 -17.47 -10.82
C GLY A 291 12.14 -17.85 -12.28
N LEU A 292 12.75 -17.12 -13.23
CA LEU A 292 12.69 -17.42 -14.65
C LEU A 292 14.03 -17.99 -15.12
N THR A 293 13.98 -18.92 -16.08
CA THR A 293 15.19 -19.55 -16.63
C THR A 293 15.42 -19.21 -18.09
N ASN A 294 14.40 -18.83 -18.86
CA ASN A 294 14.54 -18.46 -20.28
C ASN A 294 13.76 -17.18 -20.62
N THR A 295 14.44 -16.20 -21.23
CA THR A 295 13.91 -14.86 -21.54
C THR A 295 13.93 -14.51 -23.03
N VAL A 296 14.05 -15.51 -23.90
CA VAL A 296 14.16 -15.29 -25.36
C VAL A 296 13.39 -16.30 -26.20
N GLY A 297 13.20 -17.52 -25.70
CA GLY A 297 12.27 -18.50 -26.23
C GLY A 297 10.88 -18.34 -25.63
N MET A 298 10.00 -19.27 -25.99
CA MET A 298 8.61 -19.31 -25.57
C MET A 298 8.16 -20.75 -25.29
N ALA A 299 7.17 -20.91 -24.42
CA ALA A 299 6.65 -22.22 -24.02
C ALA A 299 5.73 -22.84 -25.08
N CYS A 300 4.92 -22.02 -25.74
CA CYS A 300 3.95 -22.47 -26.73
C CYS A 300 4.63 -22.87 -28.05
N PRO A 301 4.06 -23.85 -28.79
CA PRO A 301 4.59 -24.23 -30.09
C PRO A 301 4.63 -23.03 -31.06
N PRO A 302 5.65 -22.93 -31.93
CA PRO A 302 5.71 -21.90 -32.96
C PRO A 302 4.41 -21.77 -33.78
N GLY A 303 3.89 -20.55 -33.88
CA GLY A 303 2.64 -20.24 -34.60
C GLY A 303 1.36 -20.50 -33.82
N VAL A 304 1.43 -21.00 -32.58
CA VAL A 304 0.28 -21.17 -31.69
C VAL A 304 0.19 -19.95 -30.76
N SER A 305 -0.92 -19.23 -30.81
CA SER A 305 -1.19 -18.13 -29.87
C SER A 305 -1.32 -18.66 -28.44
N ALA A 306 -0.82 -17.91 -27.46
CA ALA A 306 -0.98 -18.22 -26.04
C ALA A 306 -2.46 -18.46 -25.67
N SER A 307 -3.39 -17.74 -26.30
CA SER A 307 -4.84 -17.90 -26.07
C SER A 307 -5.41 -19.28 -26.41
N ALA A 308 -4.78 -20.02 -27.32
CA ALA A 308 -5.16 -21.38 -27.71
C ALA A 308 -4.18 -22.44 -27.20
N CYS A 309 -3.15 -22.02 -26.46
CA CYS A 309 -2.04 -22.87 -26.04
C CYS A 309 -2.37 -23.64 -24.77
N SER A 310 -2.07 -24.94 -24.76
CA SER A 310 -2.19 -25.79 -23.57
C SER A 310 -0.93 -26.61 -23.36
N SER A 311 -0.58 -26.86 -22.10
CA SER A 311 0.54 -27.71 -21.72
C SER A 311 0.41 -29.17 -22.18
N ALA A 312 -0.80 -29.61 -22.54
CA ALA A 312 -1.06 -30.93 -23.11
C ALA A 312 -0.82 -31.01 -24.63
N MET A 313 -0.60 -29.87 -25.31
CA MET A 313 -0.46 -29.84 -26.76
C MET A 313 0.91 -30.40 -27.21
N PRO A 314 0.98 -31.16 -28.31
CA PRO A 314 2.26 -31.57 -28.89
C PRO A 314 3.15 -30.36 -29.21
N GLY A 315 4.40 -30.41 -28.75
CA GLY A 315 5.39 -29.35 -28.96
C GLY A 315 5.38 -28.24 -27.92
N PHE A 316 4.50 -28.30 -26.90
CA PHE A 316 4.61 -27.44 -25.72
C PHE A 316 5.92 -27.74 -24.98
N ASN A 317 6.64 -26.70 -24.57
CA ASN A 317 7.90 -26.83 -23.86
C ASN A 317 7.75 -26.46 -22.39
N ALA A 318 7.81 -27.48 -21.52
CA ALA A 318 7.77 -27.32 -20.06
C ALA A 318 9.16 -27.43 -19.40
N SER A 319 10.24 -27.40 -20.18
CA SER A 319 11.60 -27.64 -19.67
C SER A 319 12.26 -26.42 -19.02
N GLN A 320 11.66 -25.23 -19.17
CA GLN A 320 12.15 -23.96 -18.65
C GLN A 320 10.98 -23.16 -18.07
N ASP A 321 11.30 -22.24 -17.15
CA ASP A 321 10.40 -21.20 -16.69
C ASP A 321 10.54 -20.00 -17.64
N TYR A 322 9.63 -19.91 -18.61
CA TYR A 322 9.70 -18.93 -19.69
C TYR A 322 9.11 -17.58 -19.28
N LEU A 323 9.81 -16.51 -19.68
CA LEU A 323 9.28 -15.13 -19.67
C LEU A 323 8.06 -15.00 -20.60
N PHE A 324 8.10 -15.69 -21.75
CA PHE A 324 7.07 -15.59 -22.77
C PHE A 324 6.27 -16.89 -22.93
N ALA A 325 4.95 -16.75 -23.01
CA ALA A 325 4.04 -17.82 -23.38
C ALA A 325 4.13 -18.11 -24.88
N ASP A 326 3.91 -17.08 -25.70
CA ASP A 326 4.08 -17.11 -27.16
C ASP A 326 5.11 -16.05 -27.60
N HIS A 327 5.06 -15.57 -28.84
CA HIS A 327 6.07 -14.65 -29.35
C HIS A 327 5.99 -13.21 -28.78
N LEU A 328 4.99 -12.91 -27.94
CA LEU A 328 4.71 -11.56 -27.44
C LEU A 328 4.26 -11.58 -25.97
N HIS A 329 3.39 -12.51 -25.61
CA HIS A 329 2.65 -12.48 -24.35
C HIS A 329 3.44 -13.13 -23.21
N PRO A 330 3.32 -12.61 -21.98
CA PRO A 330 4.01 -13.15 -20.81
C PRO A 330 3.48 -14.53 -20.40
N GLY A 331 4.33 -15.33 -19.74
CA GLY A 331 3.89 -16.56 -19.07
C GLY A 331 3.08 -16.30 -17.78
N PRO A 332 2.41 -17.31 -17.21
CA PRO A 332 1.63 -17.22 -15.97
C PRO A 332 2.42 -16.66 -14.77
N GLN A 333 3.68 -17.04 -14.63
CA GLN A 333 4.55 -16.53 -13.56
C GLN A 333 4.80 -15.03 -13.72
N VAL A 334 4.91 -14.55 -14.96
CA VAL A 334 5.15 -13.14 -15.26
C VAL A 334 3.88 -12.31 -15.03
N HIS A 335 2.70 -12.85 -15.35
CA HIS A 335 1.44 -12.23 -14.89
C HIS A 335 1.35 -12.11 -13.37
N THR A 336 1.83 -13.13 -12.63
CA THR A 336 1.92 -13.07 -11.16
C THR A 336 2.87 -11.96 -10.70
N ILE A 337 4.04 -11.83 -11.33
CA ILE A 337 5.01 -10.77 -11.05
C ILE A 337 4.39 -9.39 -11.31
N ILE A 338 3.69 -9.20 -12.43
CA ILE A 338 3.01 -7.93 -12.77
C ILE A 338 1.94 -7.59 -11.73
N ALA A 339 1.10 -8.56 -11.33
CA ALA A 339 0.07 -8.34 -10.32
C ALA A 339 0.68 -7.94 -8.96
N GLN A 340 1.72 -8.65 -8.51
CA GLN A 340 2.42 -8.32 -7.27
C GLN A 340 3.11 -6.96 -7.34
N TYR A 341 3.71 -6.62 -8.49
CA TYR A 341 4.33 -5.33 -8.70
C TYR A 341 3.32 -4.18 -8.59
N ILE A 342 2.21 -4.25 -9.32
CA ILE A 342 1.14 -3.25 -9.28
C ILE A 342 0.56 -3.13 -7.87
N GLN A 343 0.27 -4.26 -7.21
CA GLN A 343 -0.19 -4.28 -5.81
C GLN A 343 0.80 -3.56 -4.88
N SER A 344 2.11 -3.80 -5.04
CA SER A 344 3.13 -3.17 -4.19
C SER A 344 3.19 -1.66 -4.33
N ILE A 345 2.80 -1.13 -5.49
CA ILE A 345 2.69 0.31 -5.74
C ILE A 345 1.43 0.83 -5.05
N ILE A 346 0.27 0.25 -5.35
CA ILE A 346 -1.04 0.69 -4.85
C ILE A 346 -1.09 0.70 -3.31
N ALA A 347 -0.54 -0.33 -2.66
CA ALA A 347 -0.57 -0.46 -1.20
C ALA A 347 0.38 0.51 -0.49
N ALA A 348 1.43 1.00 -1.17
CA ALA A 348 2.53 1.70 -0.50
C ALA A 348 2.13 3.02 0.18
N PRO A 349 1.29 3.91 -0.41
CA PRO A 349 0.85 5.10 0.31
C PRO A 349 0.02 4.75 1.55
N VAL A 350 -0.85 3.75 1.48
CA VAL A 350 -1.64 3.29 2.64
C VAL A 350 -0.72 2.82 3.77
N GLN A 351 0.32 2.06 3.46
CA GLN A 351 1.33 1.64 4.45
C GLN A 351 2.06 2.86 5.07
N ALA A 352 2.36 3.89 4.28
CA ALA A 352 3.02 5.10 4.78
C ALA A 352 2.17 5.86 5.81
N THR A 353 0.84 5.72 5.81
CA THR A 353 -0.06 6.36 6.78
C THR A 353 0.20 5.93 8.23
N TYR A 354 0.76 4.73 8.44
CA TYR A 354 1.07 4.21 9.77
C TYR A 354 2.09 5.06 10.53
N LEU A 355 2.94 5.78 9.82
CA LEU A 355 3.88 6.72 10.44
C LEU A 355 3.12 7.80 11.21
N ASN A 356 2.07 8.38 10.62
CA ASN A 356 1.28 9.42 11.26
C ASN A 356 0.43 8.87 12.42
N GLN A 357 -0.13 7.68 12.25
CA GLN A 357 -0.83 6.97 13.34
C GLN A 357 0.08 6.76 14.56
N SER A 358 1.35 6.38 14.33
CA SER A 358 2.34 6.20 15.39
C SER A 358 2.62 7.48 16.18
N VAL A 359 2.63 8.66 15.53
CA VAL A 359 2.76 9.96 16.20
C VAL A 359 1.62 10.18 17.20
N GLN A 360 0.39 9.89 16.80
CA GLN A 360 -0.79 10.02 17.65
C GLN A 360 -0.73 9.05 18.85
N SER A 361 -0.35 7.80 18.64
CA SER A 361 -0.23 6.81 19.72
C SER A 361 0.83 7.19 20.76
N MET A 362 1.96 7.80 20.35
CA MET A 362 2.97 8.30 21.29
C MET A 362 2.42 9.41 22.21
N ALA A 363 1.65 10.35 21.66
CA ALA A 363 1.01 11.43 22.43
C ALA A 363 -0.03 10.90 23.42
N GLN A 364 -0.75 9.84 23.07
CA GLN A 364 -1.70 9.18 23.99
C GLN A 364 -1.02 8.51 25.19
N GLY A 365 0.20 7.97 25.03
CA GLY A 365 0.96 7.34 26.12
C GLY A 365 1.25 8.32 27.26
N SER A 366 1.83 9.48 26.95
CA SER A 366 2.15 10.50 27.97
C SER A 366 0.89 11.06 28.65
N ARG A 367 -0.20 11.27 27.89
CA ARG A 367 -1.50 11.69 28.42
C ARG A 367 -2.06 10.68 29.42
N THR A 368 -1.90 9.38 29.18
CA THR A 368 -2.34 8.33 30.13
C THR A 368 -1.62 8.46 31.47
N THR A 369 -0.31 8.75 31.44
CA THR A 369 0.45 9.01 32.68
C THR A 369 0.02 10.30 33.36
N LEU A 370 -0.22 11.36 32.59
CA LEU A 370 -0.72 12.64 33.12
C LEU A 370 -2.11 12.50 33.74
N ASP A 371 -3.00 11.67 33.18
CA ASP A 371 -4.34 11.41 33.72
C ASP A 371 -4.29 10.75 35.11
N SER A 372 -3.34 9.84 35.32
CA SER A 372 -3.09 9.31 36.67
C SER A 372 -2.52 10.36 37.61
N ARG A 373 -1.66 11.27 37.14
CA ARG A 373 -1.18 12.38 37.97
C ARG A 373 -2.33 13.32 38.38
N TYR A 374 -3.17 13.75 37.43
CA TYR A 374 -4.37 14.54 37.74
C TYR A 374 -5.27 13.84 38.74
N GLN A 375 -5.35 12.51 38.65
CA GLN A 375 -6.14 11.75 39.58
C GLN A 375 -5.59 11.78 41.01
N GLN A 376 -4.27 11.62 41.17
CA GLN A 376 -3.63 11.80 42.47
C GLN A 376 -3.85 13.20 43.03
N LEU A 377 -3.80 14.24 42.18
CA LEU A 377 -4.05 15.63 42.58
C LEU A 377 -5.51 15.85 43.04
N ARG A 378 -6.48 15.15 42.45
CA ARG A 378 -7.89 15.18 42.90
C ARG A 378 -8.12 14.49 44.24
N GLN A 379 -7.36 13.43 44.54
CA GLN A 379 -7.57 12.66 45.77
C GLN A 379 -6.68 13.11 46.94
N GLY A 380 -5.48 13.59 46.65
CA GLY A 380 -4.51 14.04 47.65
C GLY A 380 -4.72 15.48 48.10
N GLU A 381 -4.24 15.79 49.31
CA GLU A 381 -4.02 17.17 49.72
C GLU A 381 -2.75 17.70 49.02
N ASN A 382 -2.77 18.93 48.52
CA ASN A 382 -1.56 19.62 48.04
C ASN A 382 -1.51 21.02 48.66
N PRO A 383 -0.72 21.19 49.74
CA PRO A 383 -0.52 22.49 50.36
C PRO A 383 0.07 23.51 49.39
N VAL A 384 -0.31 24.77 49.54
CA VAL A 384 0.28 25.86 48.76
C VAL A 384 1.80 25.86 48.92
N GLY A 385 2.51 25.96 47.79
CA GLY A 385 3.96 25.92 47.73
C GLY A 385 4.58 24.53 47.65
N SER A 386 3.80 23.44 47.66
CA SER A 386 4.34 22.09 47.49
C SER A 386 4.89 21.87 46.09
N LEU A 387 6.05 21.23 46.01
CA LEU A 387 6.64 20.77 44.75
C LEU A 387 6.35 19.28 44.57
N GLY A 388 5.63 18.94 43.49
CA GLY A 388 5.40 17.56 43.08
C GLY A 388 6.38 17.12 41.99
N MET A 389 6.79 15.86 42.06
CA MET A 389 7.48 15.16 40.98
C MET A 389 6.75 13.84 40.71
N PHE A 390 6.63 13.46 39.44
CA PHE A 390 6.04 12.18 39.07
C PHE A 390 6.77 11.57 37.88
N GLY A 391 6.68 10.26 37.77
CA GLY A 391 7.20 9.52 36.63
C GLY A 391 6.45 8.22 36.44
N GLY A 392 6.26 7.82 35.19
CA GLY A 392 5.50 6.62 34.87
C GLY A 392 5.87 6.04 33.52
N TYR A 393 5.67 4.74 33.42
CA TYR A 393 5.70 4.00 32.18
C TYR A 393 4.27 3.76 31.72
N SER A 394 4.02 4.00 30.45
CA SER A 394 2.76 3.66 29.79
C SER A 394 3.04 2.81 28.57
N GLY A 395 2.14 1.86 28.33
CA GLY A 395 2.18 1.01 27.16
C GLY A 395 0.78 0.77 26.62
N GLY A 396 0.70 0.40 25.36
CA GLY A 396 -0.56 -0.01 24.77
C GLY A 396 -0.36 -0.92 23.58
N TYR A 397 -1.40 -1.71 23.33
CA TYR A 397 -1.54 -2.56 22.16
C TYR A 397 -2.67 -2.00 21.31
N GLN A 398 -2.38 -1.81 20.02
CA GLN A 398 -3.35 -1.39 19.02
C GLN A 398 -3.30 -2.37 17.85
N ARG A 399 -4.48 -2.83 17.42
CA ARG A 399 -4.61 -3.52 16.13
C ARG A 399 -4.75 -2.46 15.04
N TYR A 400 -4.03 -2.66 13.94
CA TYR A 400 -4.17 -1.87 12.74
C TYR A 400 -4.95 -2.69 11.71
N ASP A 401 -5.90 -2.05 11.05
CA ASP A 401 -6.63 -2.60 9.90
C ASP A 401 -6.72 -1.45 8.89
N ASN A 402 -6.12 -1.61 7.71
CA ASN A 402 -5.94 -0.50 6.75
C ASN A 402 -6.47 -0.77 5.32
N ASN A 403 -7.46 -1.65 5.13
CA ASN A 403 -7.97 -2.07 3.80
C ASN A 403 -6.96 -2.82 2.91
N GLU A 404 -5.66 -2.85 3.23
CA GLU A 404 -4.62 -3.58 2.47
C GLU A 404 -4.08 -4.78 3.27
N ALA A 405 -3.86 -4.62 4.59
CA ALA A 405 -3.41 -5.68 5.49
C ALA A 405 -3.82 -5.40 6.95
N ASP A 406 -4.05 -6.47 7.70
CA ASP A 406 -4.16 -6.43 9.15
C ASP A 406 -2.77 -6.41 9.79
N GLY A 407 -2.61 -5.68 10.88
CA GLY A 407 -1.42 -5.79 11.70
C GLY A 407 -1.61 -5.32 13.13
N ASN A 408 -0.50 -5.17 13.85
CA ASN A 408 -0.53 -4.69 15.22
C ASN A 408 0.67 -3.82 15.55
N GLY A 409 0.48 -2.97 16.54
CA GLY A 409 1.51 -2.09 17.07
C GLY A 409 1.47 -2.09 18.57
N ASN A 410 2.67 -2.01 19.14
CA ASN A 410 2.85 -1.64 20.52
C ASN A 410 3.39 -0.22 20.56
N HIS A 411 2.91 0.59 21.49
CA HIS A 411 3.53 1.87 21.79
C HIS A 411 3.94 1.87 23.25
N ASN A 412 5.11 2.46 23.53
CA ASN A 412 5.69 2.51 24.86
C ASN A 412 6.19 3.93 25.11
N ASN A 413 5.95 4.44 26.32
CA ASN A 413 6.33 5.79 26.66
C ASN A 413 6.75 5.87 28.14
N LEU A 414 7.92 6.48 28.37
CA LEU A 414 8.40 6.85 29.69
C LEU A 414 8.20 8.36 29.88
N THR A 415 7.41 8.74 30.87
CA THR A 415 7.07 10.13 31.19
C THR A 415 7.65 10.53 32.55
N VAL A 416 8.18 11.75 32.63
CA VAL A 416 8.61 12.38 33.89
C VAL A 416 8.08 13.81 33.90
N GLY A 417 7.53 14.25 35.03
CA GLY A 417 7.04 15.61 35.18
C GLY A 417 7.20 16.16 36.58
N VAL A 418 7.01 17.46 36.66
CA VAL A 418 7.04 18.25 37.89
C VAL A 418 5.86 19.19 37.92
N ASP A 419 5.36 19.46 39.13
CA ASP A 419 4.25 20.38 39.34
C ASP A 419 4.45 21.21 40.61
N TYR A 420 3.83 22.38 40.64
CA TYR A 420 3.91 23.32 41.74
C TYR A 420 2.52 23.85 42.07
N GLN A 421 2.15 23.73 43.35
CA GLN A 421 0.88 24.26 43.86
C GLN A 421 0.99 25.77 44.07
N LEU A 422 0.49 26.56 43.12
CA LEU A 422 0.62 28.03 43.10
C LEU A 422 -0.21 28.70 44.20
N ASN A 423 -1.44 28.24 44.40
CA ASN A 423 -2.37 28.69 45.43
C ASN A 423 -3.35 27.56 45.76
N GLU A 424 -4.38 27.81 46.59
CA GLU A 424 -5.33 26.77 47.02
C GLU A 424 -6.13 26.13 45.87
N GLN A 425 -6.20 26.78 44.70
CA GLN A 425 -7.03 26.36 43.57
C GLN A 425 -6.22 25.92 42.36
N VAL A 426 -5.04 26.51 42.13
CA VAL A 426 -4.29 26.37 40.88
C VAL A 426 -2.96 25.67 41.11
N LEU A 427 -2.72 24.65 40.29
CA LEU A 427 -1.43 23.98 40.12
C LEU A 427 -0.98 24.12 38.67
N LEU A 428 0.33 24.32 38.50
CA LEU A 428 1.00 24.38 37.20
C LEU A 428 2.09 23.33 37.15
N GLY A 429 2.29 22.72 36.00
CA GLY A 429 3.33 21.71 35.84
C GLY A 429 3.85 21.60 34.42
N GLY A 430 4.94 20.85 34.29
CA GLY A 430 5.54 20.50 33.02
C GLY A 430 5.98 19.05 33.03
N LEU A 431 5.96 18.42 31.86
CA LEU A 431 6.45 17.05 31.68
C LEU A 431 7.26 16.93 30.40
N ILE A 432 8.10 15.90 30.40
CA ILE A 432 8.75 15.38 29.21
C ILE A 432 8.47 13.88 29.09
N ALA A 433 8.40 13.38 27.86
CA ALA A 433 8.12 11.99 27.58
C ALA A 433 9.01 11.48 26.44
N GLY A 434 9.41 10.21 26.52
CA GLY A 434 10.23 9.55 25.52
C GLY A 434 9.61 8.22 25.07
N SER A 435 9.56 8.01 23.75
CA SER A 435 9.06 6.78 23.14
C SER A 435 10.12 6.12 22.25
N LEU A 436 10.21 4.80 22.33
CA LEU A 436 11.14 3.98 21.56
C LEU A 436 10.43 2.69 21.16
N ASP A 437 9.91 2.66 19.92
CA ASP A 437 9.07 1.58 19.44
C ASP A 437 9.61 0.99 18.14
N LYS A 438 9.40 -0.32 17.96
CA LYS A 438 9.60 -1.03 16.70
C LYS A 438 8.23 -1.47 16.17
N GLN A 439 7.79 -0.87 15.08
CA GLN A 439 6.45 -1.05 14.55
C GLN A 439 6.46 -2.07 13.41
N HIS A 440 5.48 -2.97 13.42
CA HIS A 440 5.22 -3.97 12.38
C HIS A 440 3.72 -3.98 12.04
N PRO A 441 3.18 -2.86 11.52
CA PRO A 441 1.75 -2.73 11.26
C PRO A 441 1.26 -3.55 10.05
N ASP A 442 2.18 -4.16 9.29
CA ASP A 442 1.92 -5.05 8.15
C ASP A 442 3.13 -6.01 8.03
N ASP A 443 2.91 -7.26 7.62
CA ASP A 443 3.97 -8.24 7.34
C ASP A 443 5.02 -7.73 6.32
N ASN A 444 4.62 -6.78 5.49
CA ASN A 444 5.43 -6.16 4.44
C ASN A 444 5.84 -4.72 4.76
N TYR A 445 5.50 -4.17 5.93
CA TYR A 445 5.89 -2.80 6.30
C TYR A 445 6.31 -2.70 7.77
N ARG A 446 7.53 -2.22 8.01
CA ARG A 446 8.07 -2.04 9.37
C ARG A 446 8.93 -0.80 9.49
N TYR A 447 9.04 -0.26 10.69
CA TYR A 447 9.90 0.90 10.97
C TYR A 447 10.25 1.03 12.46
N ASP A 448 11.34 1.73 12.75
CA ASP A 448 11.69 2.17 14.10
C ASP A 448 11.15 3.59 14.33
N ALA A 449 10.43 3.80 15.43
CA ALA A 449 9.82 5.08 15.79
C ALA A 449 10.38 5.59 17.12
N ARG A 450 10.93 6.80 17.12
CA ARG A 450 11.49 7.44 18.32
C ARG A 450 10.83 8.80 18.54
N GLY A 451 10.21 8.99 19.69
CA GLY A 451 9.49 10.21 20.04
C GLY A 451 10.10 10.92 21.23
N PHE A 452 10.12 12.25 21.18
CA PHE A 452 10.33 13.12 22.34
C PHE A 452 9.15 14.09 22.43
N GLN A 453 8.53 14.17 23.59
CA GLN A 453 7.41 15.05 23.87
C GLN A 453 7.72 15.97 25.04
N ALA A 454 7.26 17.21 24.96
CA ALA A 454 7.19 18.14 26.07
C ALA A 454 5.76 18.66 26.21
N ALA A 455 5.29 18.81 27.44
CA ALA A 455 3.99 19.41 27.71
C ALA A 455 4.03 20.32 28.92
N VAL A 456 3.17 21.33 28.90
CA VAL A 456 2.81 22.12 30.08
C VAL A 456 1.36 21.82 30.43
N PHE A 457 1.07 21.81 31.72
CA PHE A 457 -0.25 21.41 32.19
C PHE A 457 -0.67 22.19 33.43
N SER A 458 -1.97 22.20 33.71
CA SER A 458 -2.56 22.85 34.87
C SER A 458 -3.73 22.05 35.42
N HIS A 459 -3.86 22.07 36.74
CA HIS A 459 -5.01 21.57 37.47
C HIS A 459 -5.63 22.72 38.25
N LEU A 460 -6.93 22.95 38.07
CA LEU A 460 -7.70 23.94 38.80
C LEU A 460 -8.80 23.23 39.58
N ARG A 461 -8.94 23.57 40.86
CA ARG A 461 -10.01 23.07 41.72
C ARG A 461 -10.74 24.21 42.43
N ALA A 462 -12.06 24.24 42.26
CA ALA A 462 -12.95 25.19 42.92
C ALA A 462 -14.07 24.41 43.62
N GLY A 463 -13.83 24.03 44.88
CA GLY A 463 -14.74 23.16 45.63
C GLY A 463 -14.87 21.78 45.01
N GLN A 464 -16.08 21.46 44.55
CA GLN A 464 -16.39 20.19 43.87
C GLN A 464 -16.11 20.22 42.36
N ALA A 465 -15.96 21.40 41.77
CA ALA A 465 -15.64 21.55 40.35
C ALA A 465 -14.12 21.50 40.13
N TRP A 466 -13.70 20.89 39.03
CA TRP A 466 -12.30 20.86 38.63
C TRP A 466 -12.13 21.00 37.11
N LEU A 467 -10.96 21.51 36.72
CA LEU A 467 -10.56 21.74 35.33
C LEU A 467 -9.09 21.39 35.16
N ASP A 468 -8.81 20.47 34.25
CA ASP A 468 -7.48 20.05 33.83
C ASP A 468 -7.22 20.55 32.41
N GLY A 469 -6.04 21.09 32.15
CA GLY A 469 -5.65 21.56 30.83
C GLY A 469 -4.20 21.25 30.52
N ASP A 470 -3.92 20.78 29.29
CA ASP A 470 -2.55 20.56 28.83
C ASP A 470 -2.32 21.03 27.39
N LEU A 471 -1.11 21.52 27.13
CA LEU A 471 -0.58 21.86 25.81
C LEU A 471 0.71 21.06 25.59
N HIS A 472 0.83 20.41 24.45
CA HIS A 472 1.97 19.53 24.19
C HIS A 472 2.50 19.64 22.77
N TYR A 473 3.81 19.41 22.67
CA TYR A 473 4.55 19.27 21.43
C TYR A 473 5.31 17.96 21.44
N LEU A 474 5.29 17.25 20.31
CA LEU A 474 6.01 16.01 20.11
C LEU A 474 6.83 16.10 18.82
N SER A 475 8.09 15.68 18.88
CA SER A 475 8.96 15.44 17.73
C SER A 475 9.23 13.94 17.60
N ALA A 476 9.06 13.40 16.41
CA ALA A 476 9.28 11.99 16.10
C ALA A 476 10.33 11.83 15.00
N LYS A 477 11.16 10.78 15.12
CA LYS A 477 12.05 10.31 14.06
C LYS A 477 11.67 8.88 13.69
N PHE A 478 11.44 8.68 12.40
CA PHE A 478 11.19 7.37 11.80
C PHE A 478 12.43 6.94 11.02
N SER A 479 13.06 5.86 11.46
CA SER A 479 14.25 5.30 10.83
C SER A 479 14.01 3.85 10.44
N ASN A 480 14.82 3.34 9.52
CA ASN A 480 14.71 1.96 9.07
C ASN A 480 13.27 1.62 8.62
N ILE A 481 12.63 2.56 7.91
CA ILE A 481 11.34 2.29 7.26
C ILE A 481 11.64 1.28 6.16
N GLN A 482 10.96 0.14 6.18
CA GLN A 482 11.18 -0.94 5.23
C GLN A 482 9.88 -1.40 4.63
N ARG A 483 9.78 -1.34 3.30
CA ARG A 483 8.70 -1.96 2.53
C ARG A 483 9.22 -3.20 1.83
N SER A 484 8.67 -4.35 2.19
CA SER A 484 9.05 -5.64 1.60
C SER A 484 8.11 -5.99 0.45
N ILE A 485 8.69 -6.38 -0.68
CA ILE A 485 7.96 -6.57 -1.94
C ILE A 485 8.33 -7.94 -2.49
N THR A 486 7.32 -8.74 -2.82
CA THR A 486 7.51 -10.02 -3.51
C THR A 486 7.28 -9.82 -5.01
N LEU A 487 8.21 -10.31 -5.84
CA LEU A 487 8.15 -10.28 -7.30
C LEU A 487 8.55 -11.68 -7.81
N GLY A 488 7.58 -12.58 -7.91
CA GLY A 488 7.83 -13.99 -8.19
C GLY A 488 8.65 -14.62 -7.06
N ALA A 489 9.81 -15.17 -7.39
CA ALA A 489 10.75 -15.72 -6.40
C ALA A 489 11.55 -14.62 -5.65
N LEU A 490 11.59 -13.39 -6.17
CA LEU A 490 12.36 -12.29 -5.58
C LEU A 490 11.62 -11.70 -4.38
N ARG A 491 12.31 -11.56 -3.24
CA ARG A 491 11.88 -10.67 -2.16
C ARG A 491 12.83 -9.47 -2.11
N ARG A 492 12.31 -8.29 -2.37
CA ARG A 492 13.01 -7.01 -2.32
C ARG A 492 12.61 -6.23 -1.06
N VAL A 493 13.50 -5.38 -0.57
CA VAL A 493 13.21 -4.43 0.50
C VAL A 493 13.64 -3.04 0.06
N GLU A 494 12.70 -2.11 0.07
CA GLU A 494 12.96 -0.69 -0.10
C GLU A 494 13.07 -0.02 1.27
N GLU A 495 14.03 0.88 1.43
CA GLU A 495 14.32 1.52 2.71
C GLU A 495 14.13 3.04 2.67
N GLY A 496 13.66 3.63 3.77
CA GLY A 496 13.53 5.07 3.95
C GLY A 496 13.72 5.54 5.39
N GLU A 497 13.72 6.86 5.55
CA GLU A 497 13.66 7.53 6.85
C GLU A 497 12.94 8.87 6.72
N THR A 498 12.26 9.30 7.77
CA THR A 498 11.59 10.61 7.82
C THR A 498 11.43 11.11 9.26
N ASN A 499 10.88 12.30 9.42
CA ASN A 499 10.57 12.90 10.72
C ASN A 499 9.10 13.28 10.80
N GLY A 500 8.57 13.33 12.01
CA GLY A 500 7.21 13.78 12.28
C GLY A 500 7.17 14.75 13.45
N ARG A 501 6.06 15.46 13.56
CA ARG A 501 5.76 16.38 14.66
C ARG A 501 4.28 16.37 14.97
N LEU A 502 3.93 16.65 16.22
CA LEU A 502 2.57 16.85 16.67
C LEU A 502 2.48 18.03 17.63
N TRP A 503 1.43 18.82 17.47
CA TRP A 503 1.01 19.83 18.43
C TRP A 503 -0.40 19.49 18.88
N GLY A 504 -0.67 19.65 20.17
CA GLY A 504 -2.00 19.36 20.67
C GLY A 504 -2.32 20.08 21.96
N ALA A 505 -3.61 20.08 22.25
CA ALA A 505 -4.20 20.69 23.42
C ALA A 505 -5.34 19.82 23.94
N ARG A 506 -5.50 19.78 25.25
CA ARG A 506 -6.60 19.04 25.87
C ARG A 506 -7.16 19.80 27.06
N LEU A 507 -8.48 19.77 27.19
CA LEU A 507 -9.21 20.32 28.31
C LEU A 507 -10.15 19.25 28.87
N THR A 508 -10.12 19.03 30.18
CA THR A 508 -11.03 18.10 30.87
C THR A 508 -11.64 18.82 32.07
N SER A 509 -12.96 18.78 32.21
CA SER A 509 -13.67 19.37 33.34
C SER A 509 -14.59 18.34 33.98
N GLY A 510 -14.82 18.46 35.29
CA GLY A 510 -15.78 17.62 35.99
C GLY A 510 -16.29 18.25 37.27
N TYR A 511 -17.26 17.56 37.88
CA TYR A 511 -17.89 17.96 39.14
C TYR A 511 -18.06 16.75 40.05
N ASP A 512 -17.46 16.80 41.23
CA ASP A 512 -17.46 15.70 42.20
C ASP A 512 -18.67 15.80 43.13
N PHE A 513 -19.69 14.95 42.93
CA PHE A 513 -20.73 14.76 43.94
C PHE A 513 -20.20 13.90 45.09
N VAL A 514 -20.19 14.47 46.29
CA VAL A 514 -19.80 13.77 47.51
C VAL A 514 -21.00 12.95 48.02
N MET A 515 -20.99 11.65 47.76
CA MET A 515 -22.06 10.75 48.19
C MET A 515 -21.84 10.28 49.63
N MET A 516 -20.58 9.94 49.95
CA MET A 516 -20.11 9.54 51.28
C MET A 516 -18.67 10.05 51.45
N PRO A 517 -18.12 10.10 52.68
CA PRO A 517 -16.72 10.50 52.89
C PRO A 517 -15.69 9.67 52.11
N TRP A 518 -16.02 8.42 51.78
CA TRP A 518 -15.19 7.49 51.03
C TRP A 518 -15.60 7.34 49.56
N LEU A 519 -16.66 8.03 49.10
CA LEU A 519 -17.24 7.87 47.76
C LEU A 519 -17.58 9.23 47.13
N THR A 520 -16.86 9.57 46.07
CA THR A 520 -17.21 10.69 45.18
C THR A 520 -17.50 10.17 43.78
N THR A 521 -18.41 10.83 43.07
CA THR A 521 -18.78 10.45 41.71
C THR A 521 -19.31 11.64 40.95
N GLY A 522 -19.22 11.65 39.63
CA GLY A 522 -19.85 12.71 38.86
C GLY A 522 -19.49 12.74 37.40
N PRO A 523 -20.08 13.70 36.66
CA PRO A 523 -19.87 13.84 35.24
C PRO A 523 -18.49 14.41 34.93
N MET A 524 -17.96 14.03 33.77
CA MET A 524 -16.80 14.65 33.16
C MET A 524 -17.04 14.94 31.68
N LEU A 525 -16.46 16.04 31.22
CA LEU A 525 -16.41 16.44 29.82
C LEU A 525 -14.94 16.65 29.43
N GLN A 526 -14.56 16.18 28.25
CA GLN A 526 -13.22 16.37 27.71
C GLN A 526 -13.29 16.77 26.24
N TYR A 527 -12.36 17.64 25.84
CA TYR A 527 -12.08 17.96 24.45
C TYR A 527 -10.57 17.89 24.22
N ALA A 528 -10.15 17.10 23.24
CA ALA A 528 -8.76 16.96 22.84
C ALA A 528 -8.62 17.31 21.35
N TRP A 529 -7.62 18.13 21.04
CA TRP A 529 -7.27 18.53 19.69
C TRP A 529 -5.81 18.20 19.43
N ASP A 530 -5.53 17.51 18.33
CA ASP A 530 -4.18 17.17 17.88
C ASP A 530 -4.03 17.45 16.39
N TYR A 531 -2.91 18.08 16.03
CA TYR A 531 -2.44 18.22 14.67
C TYR A 531 -1.10 17.51 14.54
N SER A 532 -1.02 16.51 13.67
CA SER A 532 0.21 15.79 13.36
C SER A 532 0.62 15.97 11.90
N HIS A 533 1.93 16.05 11.70
CA HIS A 533 2.56 16.19 10.40
C HIS A 533 3.78 15.28 10.31
N VAL A 534 3.82 14.43 9.28
CA VAL A 534 4.99 13.61 8.92
C VAL A 534 5.54 14.13 7.60
N ASN A 535 6.84 14.42 7.57
CA ASN A 535 7.49 14.91 6.36
C ASN A 535 7.48 13.81 5.27
N GLY A 536 7.38 14.23 4.01
CA GLY A 536 7.62 13.36 2.87
C GLY A 536 9.04 12.81 2.86
N TYR A 537 9.21 11.67 2.19
CA TYR A 537 10.52 11.02 2.06
C TYR A 537 10.62 10.26 0.74
N SER A 538 11.85 9.95 0.35
CA SER A 538 12.14 9.07 -0.77
C SER A 538 12.81 7.81 -0.27
N GLU A 539 12.44 6.66 -0.84
CA GLU A 539 13.19 5.42 -0.64
C GLU A 539 14.60 5.58 -1.22
N LYS A 540 15.58 4.91 -0.59
CA LYS A 540 17.02 5.12 -0.82
C LYS A 540 17.48 4.63 -2.20
N LEU A 541 16.92 3.53 -2.69
CA LEU A 541 17.32 2.93 -3.96
C LEU A 541 16.61 3.61 -5.15
N ASN A 542 16.96 3.20 -6.37
CA ASN A 542 16.35 3.65 -7.62
C ASN A 542 15.95 2.44 -8.48
N THR A 543 15.32 1.44 -7.87
CA THR A 543 14.78 0.28 -8.60
C THR A 543 13.41 0.62 -9.18
N SER A 544 12.87 -0.25 -10.02
CA SER A 544 11.50 -0.18 -10.56
C SER A 544 10.41 -0.09 -9.48
N THR A 545 10.72 -0.49 -8.24
CA THR A 545 9.81 -0.44 -7.09
C THR A 545 10.05 0.74 -6.17
N SER A 546 11.15 1.48 -6.30
CA SER A 546 11.48 2.56 -5.37
C SER A 546 10.52 3.74 -5.52
N MET A 547 9.98 4.22 -4.41
CA MET A 547 8.94 5.25 -4.33
C MET A 547 9.39 6.51 -3.59
N ARG A 548 8.66 7.59 -3.85
CA ARG A 548 8.63 8.81 -3.04
C ARG A 548 7.25 8.99 -2.43
N PHE A 549 7.21 9.61 -1.26
CA PHE A 549 6.00 9.87 -0.48
C PHE A 549 5.95 11.37 -0.14
N GLY A 550 4.76 11.96 -0.26
CA GLY A 550 4.51 13.34 0.12
C GLY A 550 4.38 13.54 1.63
N ASP A 551 4.29 14.80 2.04
CA ASP A 551 3.94 15.15 3.43
C ASP A 551 2.57 14.58 3.79
N GLN A 552 2.43 14.13 5.04
CA GLN A 552 1.19 13.60 5.59
C GLN A 552 0.72 14.48 6.75
N ASN A 553 -0.55 14.85 6.76
CA ASN A 553 -1.18 15.62 7.83
C ASN A 553 -2.36 14.84 8.40
N ALA A 554 -2.60 14.96 9.71
CA ALA A 554 -3.82 14.45 10.31
C ALA A 554 -4.31 15.36 11.45
N HIS A 555 -5.62 15.52 11.55
CA HIS A 555 -6.30 16.31 12.55
C HIS A 555 -7.20 15.40 13.39
N SER A 556 -6.88 15.25 14.67
CA SER A 556 -7.74 14.53 15.62
C SER A 556 -8.45 15.54 16.52
N GLN A 557 -9.78 15.40 16.65
CA GLN A 557 -10.61 16.28 17.47
C GLN A 557 -11.61 15.42 18.22
N VAL A 558 -11.29 15.05 19.45
CA VAL A 558 -12.09 14.09 20.22
C VAL A 558 -12.82 14.82 21.33
N GLY A 559 -14.14 14.85 21.25
CA GLY A 559 -15.00 15.19 22.37
C GLY A 559 -15.39 13.96 23.17
N SER A 560 -15.54 14.10 24.47
CA SER A 560 -15.86 13.02 25.38
C SER A 560 -16.81 13.49 26.46
N ALA A 561 -17.82 12.69 26.75
CA ALA A 561 -18.70 12.85 27.90
C ALA A 561 -18.74 11.55 28.67
N GLY A 562 -18.55 11.62 29.98
CA GLY A 562 -18.43 10.42 30.79
C GLY A 562 -18.83 10.63 32.24
N TRP A 563 -18.70 9.54 32.97
CA TRP A 563 -19.00 9.48 34.40
C TRP A 563 -17.85 8.82 35.13
N ARG A 564 -17.47 9.42 36.26
CA ARG A 564 -16.36 8.99 37.11
C ARG A 564 -16.85 8.54 38.47
N LEU A 565 -16.17 7.55 39.03
CA LEU A 565 -16.35 7.01 40.37
C LEU A 565 -15.00 6.97 41.08
N ASP A 566 -14.93 7.48 42.30
CA ASP A 566 -13.72 7.55 43.11
C ASP A 566 -14.00 7.00 44.51
N LEU A 567 -13.16 6.06 44.95
CA LEU A 567 -13.26 5.35 46.21
C LEU A 567 -12.03 5.64 47.08
N ARG A 568 -12.23 6.37 48.17
CA ARG A 568 -11.17 6.72 49.13
C ARG A 568 -11.19 5.73 50.31
N HIS A 569 -10.33 4.71 50.26
CA HIS A 569 -10.07 3.82 51.40
C HIS A 569 -8.68 4.13 52.00
N SER A 570 -8.45 3.76 53.26
CA SER A 570 -7.23 4.14 53.99
C SER A 570 -5.91 3.56 53.45
N ILE A 571 -5.97 2.62 52.52
CA ILE A 571 -4.80 1.88 52.01
C ILE A 571 -4.65 2.02 50.49
N ILE A 572 -5.78 2.16 49.78
CA ILE A 572 -5.83 2.23 48.32
C ILE A 572 -6.92 3.22 47.92
N HIS A 573 -6.57 4.10 47.02
CA HIS A 573 -7.44 5.11 46.44
C HIS A 573 -7.81 4.66 45.03
N SER A 574 -8.96 4.02 44.86
CA SER A 574 -9.37 3.44 43.58
C SER A 574 -10.28 4.38 42.81
N TRP A 575 -10.28 4.24 41.49
CA TRP A 575 -11.17 4.99 40.63
C TRP A 575 -11.57 4.19 39.39
N ALA A 576 -12.72 4.53 38.84
CA ALA A 576 -13.22 4.00 37.59
C ALA A 576 -13.90 5.12 36.80
N GLN A 577 -13.85 5.05 35.48
CA GLN A 577 -14.58 5.95 34.60
C GLN A 577 -15.08 5.23 33.36
N ILE A 578 -16.18 5.73 32.83
CA ILE A 578 -16.73 5.34 31.55
C ILE A 578 -16.97 6.60 30.73
N ASN A 579 -16.44 6.62 29.51
CA ASN A 579 -16.50 7.76 28.62
C ASN A 579 -17.10 7.35 27.28
N TYR A 580 -18.09 8.08 26.81
CA TYR A 580 -18.49 8.06 25.41
C TYR A 580 -17.66 9.11 24.66
N ARG A 581 -16.94 8.69 23.63
CA ARG A 581 -16.03 9.53 22.84
C ARG A 581 -16.54 9.65 21.41
N ARG A 582 -16.33 10.83 20.84
CA ARG A 582 -16.65 11.15 19.44
C ARG A 582 -15.51 11.92 18.77
N GLN A 583 -15.03 11.41 17.63
CA GLN A 583 -14.10 12.08 16.72
C GLN A 583 -14.88 13.03 15.79
N PHE A 584 -14.46 14.30 15.75
CA PHE A 584 -14.96 15.36 14.88
C PHE A 584 -13.94 15.78 13.81
N GLY A 585 -12.68 15.36 13.97
CA GLY A 585 -11.60 15.59 13.02
C GLY A 585 -11.61 14.56 11.89
N ASP A 586 -10.43 14.33 11.32
CA ASP A 586 -10.22 13.37 10.25
C ASP A 586 -10.57 11.96 10.74
N ASP A 587 -11.36 11.24 9.93
CA ASP A 587 -11.71 9.83 10.14
C ASP A 587 -10.87 8.90 9.26
N THR A 588 -10.12 9.43 8.29
CA THR A 588 -9.21 8.65 7.44
C THR A 588 -7.81 9.27 7.47
N TYR A 589 -6.78 8.42 7.52
CA TYR A 589 -5.42 8.86 7.24
C TYR A 589 -5.17 8.77 5.73
N VAL A 590 -4.65 9.85 5.14
CA VAL A 590 -4.36 9.92 3.71
C VAL A 590 -2.87 10.09 3.51
N ALA A 591 -2.32 9.38 2.54
CA ALA A 591 -0.95 9.57 2.08
C ALA A 591 -0.88 9.56 0.56
N ASN A 592 0.07 10.36 0.05
CA ASN A 592 0.38 10.47 -1.37
C ASN A 592 1.74 9.84 -1.67
N GLY A 593 1.88 9.20 -2.82
CA GLY A 593 3.17 8.71 -3.29
C GLY A 593 3.21 8.44 -4.79
N GLY A 594 4.38 8.07 -5.29
CA GLY A 594 4.61 7.68 -6.67
C GLY A 594 5.96 7.01 -6.83
N LEU A 595 6.14 6.20 -7.88
CA LEU A 595 7.44 5.63 -8.21
C LEU A 595 8.45 6.76 -8.50
N LYS A 596 9.72 6.56 -8.17
CA LYS A 596 10.79 7.55 -8.43
C LYS A 596 11.04 7.80 -9.93
N SER A 597 10.58 6.90 -10.80
CA SER A 597 10.76 6.97 -12.25
C SER A 597 9.80 7.91 -12.99
N THR A 598 8.75 8.40 -12.33
CA THR A 598 7.72 9.31 -12.89
C THR A 598 7.65 10.60 -12.07
N ALA A 599 7.07 11.71 -12.55
CA ALA A 599 6.67 12.84 -11.70
C ALA A 599 5.26 12.70 -11.11
N LEU A 600 4.43 11.82 -11.69
CA LEU A 600 3.06 11.56 -11.26
C LEU A 600 3.00 11.00 -9.84
N THR A 601 1.91 11.33 -9.15
CA THR A 601 1.61 10.79 -7.82
C THR A 601 0.14 10.42 -7.73
N PHE A 602 -0.17 9.59 -6.74
CA PHE A 602 -1.52 9.20 -6.39
C PHE A 602 -1.65 9.16 -4.87
N SER A 603 -2.86 9.40 -4.40
CA SER A 603 -3.25 9.35 -3.00
C SER A 603 -4.09 8.11 -2.73
N ARG A 604 -3.90 7.55 -1.55
CA ARG A 604 -4.74 6.48 -1.02
C ARG A 604 -5.16 6.81 0.40
N ASP A 605 -6.39 6.44 0.70
CA ASP A 605 -6.97 6.55 2.02
C ASP A 605 -6.75 5.23 2.75
N GLY A 606 -6.30 5.32 4.01
CA GLY A 606 -6.39 4.22 4.94
C GLY A 606 -7.85 3.96 5.35
N LYS A 607 -8.06 2.88 6.09
CA LYS A 607 -9.39 2.52 6.59
C LYS A 607 -9.99 3.66 7.43
N ALA A 608 -11.26 3.98 7.12
CA ALA A 608 -12.04 4.91 7.93
C ALA A 608 -12.14 4.41 9.38
N GLN A 609 -11.70 5.26 10.29
CA GLN A 609 -11.71 5.07 11.73
C GLN A 609 -13.12 5.32 12.27
N ASP A 610 -13.50 4.56 13.31
CA ASP A 610 -14.80 4.75 13.94
C ASP A 610 -14.92 6.13 14.60
N LYS A 611 -16.01 6.82 14.28
CA LYS A 611 -16.27 8.15 14.83
C LYS A 611 -16.71 8.13 16.28
N ASN A 612 -17.21 7.01 16.79
CA ASN A 612 -17.76 6.93 18.14
C ASN A 612 -17.34 5.63 18.82
N TRP A 613 -16.91 5.72 20.07
CA TRP A 613 -16.54 4.55 20.86
C TRP A 613 -16.74 4.82 22.34
N VAL A 614 -16.73 3.75 23.13
CA VAL A 614 -16.71 3.81 24.59
C VAL A 614 -15.30 3.53 25.08
N ASP A 615 -14.84 4.26 26.08
CA ASP A 615 -13.56 4.06 26.76
C ASP A 615 -13.83 3.82 28.24
N ILE A 616 -13.45 2.65 28.73
CA ILE A 616 -13.61 2.24 30.12
C ILE A 616 -12.22 2.22 30.74
N ALA A 617 -12.03 2.94 31.84
CA ALA A 617 -10.76 2.95 32.54
C ALA A 617 -10.94 2.73 34.04
N ILE A 618 -10.00 1.99 34.62
CA ILE A 618 -9.91 1.71 36.05
C ILE A 618 -8.49 1.97 36.51
N GLY A 619 -8.33 2.40 37.74
CA GLY A 619 -7.00 2.59 38.31
C GLY A 619 -7.02 2.73 39.82
N ALA A 620 -5.82 2.82 40.38
CA ALA A 620 -5.62 2.98 41.80
C ALA A 620 -4.33 3.74 42.10
N ASP A 621 -4.39 4.55 43.15
CA ASP A 621 -3.26 5.19 43.79
C ASP A 621 -2.97 4.48 45.13
N PHE A 622 -1.69 4.26 45.39
CA PHE A 622 -1.18 3.53 46.55
C PHE A 622 -0.28 4.47 47.36
N PRO A 623 -0.78 5.08 48.45
CA PRO A 623 0.04 5.89 49.33
C PRO A 623 1.11 5.01 50.02
N LEU A 624 2.38 5.23 49.67
CA LEU A 624 3.51 4.48 50.25
C LEU A 624 4.07 5.17 51.49
N SER A 625 3.96 6.49 51.54
CA SER A 625 4.29 7.34 52.69
C SER A 625 3.43 8.61 52.67
N ALA A 626 3.67 9.55 53.60
CA ALA A 626 3.01 10.85 53.61
C ALA A 626 3.38 11.75 52.40
N THR A 627 4.45 11.40 51.68
CA THR A 627 5.01 12.21 50.59
C THR A 627 5.18 11.42 49.29
N VAL A 628 5.07 10.08 49.32
CA VAL A 628 5.29 9.21 48.16
C VAL A 628 4.07 8.34 47.90
N SER A 629 3.66 8.24 46.64
CA SER A 629 2.57 7.38 46.18
C SER A 629 2.95 6.65 44.90
N ALA A 630 2.47 5.43 44.72
CA ALA A 630 2.48 4.75 43.42
C ALA A 630 1.10 4.88 42.76
N PHE A 631 1.03 4.74 41.44
CA PHE A 631 -0.23 4.67 40.71
C PHE A 631 -0.18 3.58 39.64
N ALA A 632 -1.34 3.03 39.32
CA ALA A 632 -1.54 2.14 38.20
C ALA A 632 -2.92 2.36 37.56
N GLY A 633 -2.99 2.22 36.25
CA GLY A 633 -4.23 2.37 35.48
C GLY A 633 -4.27 1.41 34.30
N LEU A 634 -5.50 1.04 33.94
CA LEU A 634 -5.83 0.23 32.77
C LEU A 634 -7.03 0.86 32.08
N SER A 635 -6.99 1.00 30.76
CA SER A 635 -8.11 1.42 29.94
C SER A 635 -8.29 0.50 28.75
N GLN A 636 -9.54 0.34 28.34
CA GLN A 636 -9.93 -0.44 27.18
C GLN A 636 -11.03 0.28 26.41
N THR A 637 -10.88 0.35 25.08
CA THR A 637 -11.95 0.83 24.20
C THR A 637 -12.94 -0.28 23.89
N ALA A 638 -14.18 0.09 23.58
CA ALA A 638 -15.24 -0.81 23.15
C ALA A 638 -16.07 -0.14 22.04
N GLY A 639 -16.54 -0.94 21.08
CA GLY A 639 -17.34 -0.46 19.96
C GLY A 639 -16.53 0.02 18.75
N LEU A 640 -15.22 -0.26 18.72
CA LEU A 640 -14.38 -0.08 17.54
C LEU A 640 -14.46 -1.31 16.63
N SER A 641 -14.60 -1.09 15.33
CA SER A 641 -14.69 -2.09 14.27
C SER A 641 -13.34 -2.69 13.87
N ASP A 642 -12.24 -1.96 14.08
CA ASP A 642 -10.85 -2.38 13.86
C ASP A 642 -10.23 -3.11 15.08
N GLY A 643 -10.95 -3.14 16.20
CA GLY A 643 -10.61 -3.87 17.41
C GLY A 643 -10.39 -2.99 18.63
N ASN A 644 -10.60 -3.57 19.81
CA ASN A 644 -10.47 -2.84 21.06
C ASN A 644 -8.99 -2.59 21.40
N GLN A 645 -8.67 -1.32 21.68
CA GLN A 645 -7.36 -0.88 22.12
C GLN A 645 -7.25 -1.06 23.63
N THR A 646 -6.09 -1.53 24.10
CA THR A 646 -5.81 -1.68 25.54
C THR A 646 -4.59 -0.85 25.89
N ARG A 647 -4.72 -0.01 26.91
CA ARG A 647 -3.62 0.84 27.40
C ARG A 647 -3.47 0.68 28.90
N TYR A 648 -2.24 0.66 29.37
CA TYR A 648 -1.92 0.59 30.78
C TYR A 648 -0.85 1.62 31.14
N ASN A 649 -0.82 1.99 32.40
CA ASN A 649 0.25 2.79 32.95
C ASN A 649 0.54 2.43 34.40
N VAL A 650 1.80 2.63 34.80
CA VAL A 650 2.29 2.44 36.16
C VAL A 650 3.32 3.50 36.47
N GLY A 651 3.37 3.98 37.71
CA GLY A 651 4.34 5.00 38.07
C GLY A 651 4.34 5.37 39.54
N PHE A 652 5.09 6.43 39.84
CA PHE A 652 5.29 6.97 41.16
C PHE A 652 5.18 8.49 41.15
N SER A 653 4.82 9.04 42.29
CA SER A 653 4.84 10.47 42.56
C SER A 653 5.41 10.76 43.94
N ALA A 654 6.13 11.85 44.08
CA ALA A 654 6.63 12.39 45.33
C ALA A 654 6.22 13.86 45.48
N ARG A 655 6.00 14.29 46.72
CA ARG A 655 5.71 15.69 47.09
C ARG A 655 6.75 16.15 48.12
N PHE A 656 7.28 17.36 47.93
CA PHE A 656 8.31 17.98 48.75
C PHE A 656 7.83 19.27 49.38
#